data_AF-A0A318RQ42-F1
#
_entry.id   AF-A0A318RQ42-F1
#
_cell.length_a   1.000
_cell.length_b   1.000
_cell.length_c   1.000
_cell.angle_alpha   90.00
_cell.angle_beta   90.00
_cell.angle_gamma   90.00
#
_symmetry.space_group_name_H-M   'P 1'
#
loop_
_entity.id
_entity.type
_entity.pdbx_description
1 polymer ?
#
loop_
_entity_poly.entity_id
_entity_poly.type
_entity_poly.pdbx_seq_one_letter_code
_entity_poly.pdbx_strand_id
1 'polypeptide(L)'
;MLGSVCYITPASQGVRDGLTGAHRRAITVSPVPEPTATDLDASAPATAQPKPVRMALGRTADYLGLRRAGASRPGRDSTGDYGLAVAKLHGDEGEVGPLNREESRRLLKIRLFGATGAVLVLVGALGTGALPVLQNPLAGARVLSLPSRMWPTALTFSLAGTVILVLAWLLLGRFAVGRLGVDVMKGHTPKRRMTRRQADRTLLVWLLPFVVAPPMLSKDVYSYLAQSEIAARGLDPYSVSPAAGLGIDHVFTRSVPNLWRETPAPYGPLFLWLGDGITHITGEYIPAALVAHRALALFGVALIVWALPRLAKRCGVSPVAALWLGAMNPLLILHLVGGIHNEALMLGMMLAGIEICFRGIDSPERLRRPGSWLPSAAGWLLLAGAVLLAASAMIKIASVLAFGFVGVALARRWGATLPALRHAPPREYWQRSKRSVVALLGSAGLLGVILGSVTAAISLGTGLGFGWTTTLSTGDVVRSWMSMPTFLSVTTGRIGVQLGLGDHTQAMLDVARPVAQVIAAILVVRWLLAALAGRLHPVGALGIAMGTFVLLFPFVQPWYLLWAIIPLAAWATGRWFRITAITVSAIISVVVLPTGAGTRGFQLAEAIVAAVLLVAILTALFFEEMPWQRRRRAKADVAESVGSVH
;
A
#
# COMPACT_ATOMS: atom_id res chain seq x y z
N MET A 1 -13.62 -20.85 -29.86
CA MET A 1 -12.23 -20.46 -30.13
C MET A 1 -11.72 -19.61 -28.97
N LEU A 2 -10.68 -19.95 -28.20
CA LEU A 2 -10.12 -21.20 -27.67
C LEU A 2 -9.13 -20.75 -26.57
N GLY A 3 -9.05 -21.49 -25.46
CA GLY A 3 -8.20 -21.18 -24.30
C GLY A 3 -8.94 -21.54 -23.00
N SER A 4 -9.34 -22.80 -22.80
CA SER A 4 -8.53 -23.88 -22.20
C SER A 4 -8.25 -23.68 -20.70
N VAL A 5 -9.12 -24.25 -19.87
CA VAL A 5 -8.85 -24.57 -18.45
C VAL A 5 -8.76 -26.09 -18.40
N CYS A 6 -7.59 -26.61 -18.05
CA CYS A 6 -7.35 -28.04 -17.88
C CYS A 6 -7.34 -28.34 -16.38
N TYR A 7 -8.30 -29.14 -15.92
CA TYR A 7 -8.33 -29.74 -14.59
C TYR A 7 -7.69 -31.12 -14.66
N ILE A 8 -6.79 -31.43 -13.73
CA ILE A 8 -6.32 -32.79 -13.45
C ILE A 8 -6.78 -33.16 -12.04
N THR A 9 -7.61 -34.18 -11.95
CA THR A 9 -7.95 -34.94 -10.74
C THR A 9 -7.60 -36.40 -10.98
N PRO A 10 -7.07 -37.12 -9.98
CA PRO A 10 -7.19 -38.57 -9.94
C PRO A 10 -8.20 -39.01 -8.88
N ALA A 11 -9.10 -39.90 -9.29
CA ALA A 11 -9.74 -40.92 -8.46
C ALA A 11 -8.66 -41.94 -8.01
N SER A 12 -8.78 -42.82 -7.03
CA SER A 12 -9.83 -43.41 -6.19
C SER A 12 -9.09 -44.18 -5.07
N GLN A 13 -9.76 -44.53 -3.96
CA GLN A 13 -9.65 -45.86 -3.32
C GLN A 13 -10.55 -45.95 -2.09
N GLY A 14 -11.29 -47.06 -2.00
CA GLY A 14 -12.11 -47.45 -0.87
C GLY A 14 -11.44 -48.51 0.02
N VAL A 15 -11.89 -48.55 1.28
CA VAL A 15 -12.33 -49.71 2.08
C VAL A 15 -11.47 -51.01 2.04
N ARG A 16 -10.83 -51.38 3.17
CA ARG A 16 -11.15 -52.51 4.09
C ARG A 16 -9.97 -52.95 5.00
N ASP A 17 -10.31 -53.19 6.27
CA ASP A 17 -9.86 -54.14 7.30
C ASP A 17 -8.47 -54.83 7.30
N GLY A 18 -7.89 -54.95 8.50
CA GLY A 18 -6.81 -55.89 8.81
C GLY A 18 -6.22 -55.77 10.23
N LEU A 19 -6.50 -56.76 11.07
CA LEU A 19 -6.16 -56.92 12.49
C LEU A 19 -4.65 -57.11 12.80
N THR A 20 -4.29 -56.84 14.06
CA THR A 20 -3.53 -57.67 15.04
C THR A 20 -2.42 -56.93 15.78
N GLY A 21 -2.27 -57.22 17.09
CA GLY A 21 -1.06 -56.90 17.85
C GLY A 21 -1.29 -56.47 19.29
N ALA A 22 -1.42 -57.45 20.18
CA ALA A 22 -1.56 -57.29 21.63
C ALA A 22 -0.30 -56.72 22.30
N HIS A 23 -0.46 -55.98 23.40
CA HIS A 23 0.34 -56.20 24.61
C HIS A 23 -0.32 -55.58 25.87
N ARG A 24 -0.61 -56.46 26.83
CA ARG A 24 -0.97 -56.17 28.23
C ARG A 24 0.23 -55.64 29.02
N ARG A 25 -0.02 -54.75 29.99
CA ARG A 25 0.60 -54.69 31.34
C ARG A 25 -0.33 -53.81 32.22
N ALA A 26 -1.09 -54.42 33.14
CA ALA A 26 -0.77 -54.64 34.56
C ALA A 26 -0.78 -53.33 35.37
N ILE A 27 -1.90 -53.03 36.06
CA ILE A 27 -2.14 -53.16 37.52
C ILE A 27 -1.36 -52.13 38.35
N THR A 28 -2.07 -51.22 39.01
CA THR A 28 -2.11 -51.11 40.48
C THR A 28 -3.13 -50.05 40.91
N VAL A 29 -4.05 -50.47 41.78
CA VAL A 29 -4.96 -49.64 42.57
C VAL A 29 -4.27 -49.38 43.91
N SER A 30 -4.36 -48.16 44.45
CA SER A 30 -4.36 -47.93 45.90
C SER A 30 -5.14 -46.64 46.25
N PRO A 31 -5.95 -46.64 47.33
CA PRO A 31 -6.90 -45.58 47.66
C PRO A 31 -6.41 -44.66 48.79
N VAL A 32 -6.88 -43.42 48.85
CA VAL A 32 -6.79 -42.54 50.03
C VAL A 32 -7.90 -41.47 49.96
N PRO A 33 -8.34 -40.83 51.07
CA PRO A 33 -9.42 -41.27 51.96
C PRO A 33 -10.57 -40.24 52.08
N GLU A 34 -11.70 -40.65 52.63
CA GLU A 34 -12.74 -39.73 53.13
C GLU A 34 -12.25 -38.93 54.34
N PRO A 35 -12.74 -37.69 54.49
CA PRO A 35 -12.96 -37.12 55.81
C PRO A 35 -14.43 -36.74 56.06
N THR A 36 -14.86 -37.21 57.22
CA THR A 36 -15.97 -36.87 58.10
C THR A 36 -16.49 -35.43 58.06
N ALA A 37 -17.81 -35.32 58.18
CA ALA A 37 -18.57 -34.10 58.43
C ALA A 37 -18.45 -33.63 59.88
N THR A 38 -18.34 -32.32 60.09
CA THR A 38 -19.01 -31.57 61.16
C THR A 38 -19.00 -30.07 60.86
N ASP A 39 -20.03 -29.41 61.38
CA ASP A 39 -20.22 -27.98 61.64
C ASP A 39 -20.89 -27.09 60.57
N LEU A 40 -22.19 -26.95 60.83
CA LEU A 40 -23.11 -25.90 60.43
C LEU A 40 -22.67 -24.56 61.05
N ASP A 41 -22.62 -23.49 60.27
CA ASP A 41 -23.20 -22.22 60.74
C ASP A 41 -23.62 -21.28 59.61
N ALA A 42 -24.65 -20.49 59.92
CA ALA A 42 -25.60 -19.90 58.99
C ALA A 42 -25.20 -18.54 58.37
N SER A 43 -25.76 -18.26 57.18
CA SER A 43 -26.58 -17.07 56.83
C SER A 43 -26.32 -16.41 55.45
N ALA A 44 -27.45 -16.08 54.78
CA ALA A 44 -27.65 -15.16 53.63
C ALA A 44 -27.62 -15.76 52.18
N PRO A 45 -28.30 -15.12 51.19
CA PRO A 45 -29.65 -15.46 50.74
C PRO A 45 -29.71 -16.12 49.34
N ALA A 46 -30.87 -16.70 49.04
CA ALA A 46 -31.19 -17.47 47.84
C ALA A 46 -30.75 -16.82 46.51
N THR A 47 -29.73 -17.40 45.87
CA THR A 47 -29.39 -17.16 44.47
C THR A 47 -30.34 -17.95 43.57
N ALA A 48 -31.08 -17.25 42.71
CA ALA A 48 -31.97 -17.83 41.71
C ALA A 48 -31.26 -18.93 40.88
N GLN A 49 -31.77 -20.16 40.96
CA GLN A 49 -31.29 -21.26 40.12
C GLN A 49 -31.57 -20.97 38.64
N PRO A 50 -30.59 -21.13 37.73
CA PRO A 50 -30.82 -20.96 36.31
C PRO A 50 -31.75 -22.06 35.78
N LYS A 51 -32.79 -21.67 35.03
CA LYS A 51 -33.78 -22.58 34.41
C LYS A 51 -33.12 -23.77 33.69
N PRO A 52 -33.67 -25.00 33.80
CA PRO A 52 -33.04 -26.26 33.37
C PRO A 52 -32.65 -26.31 31.87
N VAL A 53 -33.34 -25.54 31.02
CA VAL A 53 -33.07 -25.46 29.58
C VAL A 53 -31.70 -24.84 29.26
N ARG A 54 -31.19 -23.90 30.08
CA ARG A 54 -29.85 -23.30 29.89
C ARG A 54 -28.71 -24.24 30.26
N MET A 55 -28.95 -25.19 31.17
CA MET A 55 -27.97 -26.23 31.51
C MET A 55 -27.84 -27.27 30.39
N ALA A 56 -28.96 -27.65 29.76
CA ALA A 56 -28.96 -28.63 28.67
C ALA A 56 -28.16 -28.12 27.47
N LEU A 57 -28.43 -26.89 27.00
CA LEU A 57 -27.70 -26.25 25.88
C LEU A 57 -26.20 -26.06 26.16
N GLY A 58 -25.82 -25.79 27.41
CA GLY A 58 -24.43 -25.69 27.82
C GLY A 58 -23.68 -27.03 27.68
N ARG A 59 -24.32 -28.13 28.08
CA ARG A 59 -23.73 -29.47 28.00
C ARG A 59 -23.62 -29.99 26.57
N THR A 60 -24.59 -29.69 25.69
CA THR A 60 -24.49 -30.06 24.27
C THR A 60 -23.40 -29.29 23.55
N ALA A 61 -23.23 -27.99 23.85
CA ALA A 61 -22.15 -27.19 23.28
C ALA A 61 -20.75 -27.61 23.78
N ASP A 62 -20.66 -28.07 25.04
CA ASP A 62 -19.44 -28.65 25.61
C ASP A 62 -19.13 -30.03 24.99
N TYR A 63 -20.14 -30.88 24.77
CA TYR A 63 -19.99 -32.18 24.09
C TYR A 63 -19.61 -32.05 22.61
N LEU A 64 -20.07 -31.00 21.93
CA LEU A 64 -19.76 -30.69 20.53
C LEU A 64 -18.43 -29.95 20.35
N GLY A 65 -17.67 -29.67 21.43
CA GLY A 65 -16.38 -28.97 21.35
C GLY A 65 -16.47 -27.52 20.84
N LEU A 66 -17.67 -26.92 20.85
CA LEU A 66 -17.93 -25.56 20.36
C LEU A 66 -17.53 -24.48 21.38
N ARG A 67 -17.14 -24.88 22.59
CA ARG A 67 -16.55 -24.01 23.60
C ARG A 67 -15.03 -24.14 23.61
N ARG A 68 -14.37 -23.01 23.39
CA ARG A 68 -12.94 -22.85 23.63
C ARG A 68 -12.69 -22.99 25.14
N ALA A 69 -12.21 -24.16 25.57
CA ALA A 69 -11.84 -24.40 26.96
C ALA A 69 -10.78 -23.37 27.40
N GLY A 70 -11.01 -22.67 28.52
CA GLY A 70 -10.00 -21.87 29.20
C GLY A 70 -9.91 -20.37 28.89
N ALA A 71 -10.91 -19.73 28.25
CA ALA A 71 -10.93 -18.26 28.21
C ALA A 71 -11.57 -17.71 29.50
N SER A 72 -10.76 -17.09 30.37
CA SER A 72 -11.22 -16.31 31.53
C SER A 72 -12.33 -15.36 31.11
N ARG A 73 -13.44 -15.32 31.87
CA ARG A 73 -14.52 -14.35 31.64
C ARG A 73 -13.92 -12.93 31.56
N PRO A 74 -14.22 -12.14 30.51
CA PRO A 74 -13.66 -10.80 30.39
C PRO A 74 -14.02 -10.00 31.65
N GLY A 75 -13.01 -9.47 32.35
CA GLY A 75 -13.23 -8.67 33.55
C GLY A 75 -14.06 -7.41 33.25
N ARG A 76 -14.62 -6.80 34.30
CA ARG A 76 -15.42 -5.56 34.24
C ARG A 76 -14.71 -4.42 33.49
N ASP A 77 -13.37 -4.45 33.47
CA ASP A 77 -12.51 -3.46 32.83
C ASP A 77 -11.89 -3.91 31.49
N SER A 78 -12.42 -4.99 30.89
CA SER A 78 -11.98 -5.43 29.56
C SER A 78 -12.53 -4.52 28.45
N THR A 79 -11.64 -4.01 27.61
CA THR A 79 -12.01 -3.31 26.37
C THR A 79 -12.32 -4.34 25.28
N GLY A 80 -13.38 -4.16 24.48
CA GLY A 80 -13.78 -5.14 23.45
C GLY A 80 -12.70 -5.40 22.40
N ASP A 81 -12.79 -6.46 21.59
CA ASP A 81 -11.70 -7.00 20.74
C ASP A 81 -11.32 -6.19 19.46
N TYR A 82 -11.42 -4.86 19.52
CA TYR A 82 -10.98 -3.97 18.44
C TYR A 82 -9.51 -4.19 18.08
N GLY A 83 -9.24 -4.67 16.87
CA GLY A 83 -7.88 -4.74 16.33
C GLY A 83 -6.95 -5.83 16.89
N LEU A 84 -7.37 -6.70 17.84
CA LEU A 84 -6.48 -7.73 18.41
C LEU A 84 -5.92 -8.71 17.36
N ALA A 85 -6.75 -9.13 16.41
CA ALA A 85 -6.29 -9.99 15.32
C ALA A 85 -5.29 -9.27 14.40
N VAL A 86 -5.49 -7.97 14.19
CA VAL A 86 -4.66 -7.12 13.32
C VAL A 86 -3.33 -6.77 14.01
N ALA A 87 -3.33 -6.60 15.33
CA ALA A 87 -2.10 -6.34 16.10
C ALA A 87 -1.05 -7.45 15.94
N LYS A 88 -1.48 -8.69 15.65
CA LYS A 88 -0.58 -9.81 15.32
C LYS A 88 0.21 -9.63 14.03
N LEU A 89 -0.15 -8.66 13.19
CA LEU A 89 0.62 -8.28 12.01
C LEU A 89 1.88 -7.49 12.37
N HIS A 90 2.02 -7.06 13.62
CA HIS A 90 3.17 -6.31 14.09
C HIS A 90 4.00 -7.12 15.09
N GLY A 91 5.29 -6.84 15.09
CA GLY A 91 6.33 -7.36 15.96
C GLY A 91 7.60 -6.55 15.74
N ASP A 92 8.40 -6.41 16.78
CA ASP A 92 9.61 -5.59 16.73
C ASP A 92 10.73 -6.27 15.93
N GLU A 93 11.49 -5.46 15.20
CA GLU A 93 12.68 -5.90 14.49
C GLU A 93 13.93 -5.30 15.12
N GLY A 94 14.82 -6.16 15.62
CA GLY A 94 16.11 -5.74 16.15
C GLY A 94 17.00 -5.10 15.07
N GLU A 95 17.84 -4.16 15.48
CA GLU A 95 18.97 -3.72 14.66
C GLU A 95 20.01 -4.83 14.56
N VAL A 96 20.62 -4.96 13.39
CA VAL A 96 21.56 -6.04 13.08
C VAL A 96 22.75 -5.53 12.31
N GLY A 97 23.85 -6.28 12.35
CA GLY A 97 25.13 -5.87 11.78
C GLY A 97 25.10 -5.68 10.25
N PRO A 98 26.09 -4.97 9.68
CA PRO A 98 26.19 -4.77 8.25
C PRO A 98 26.52 -6.08 7.51
N LEU A 99 26.22 -6.09 6.21
CA LEU A 99 26.60 -7.20 5.31
C LEU A 99 28.12 -7.41 5.30
N ASN A 100 28.54 -8.67 5.15
CA ASN A 100 29.95 -8.98 4.90
C ASN A 100 30.36 -8.64 3.46
N ARG A 101 31.64 -8.84 3.14
CA ARG A 101 32.20 -8.56 1.80
C ARG A 101 31.51 -9.35 0.69
N GLU A 102 31.22 -10.63 0.93
CA GLU A 102 30.60 -11.50 -0.07
C GLU A 102 29.13 -11.12 -0.32
N GLU A 103 28.37 -10.90 0.73
CA GLU A 103 26.98 -10.42 0.69
C GLU A 103 26.90 -9.05 0.00
N SER A 104 27.87 -8.17 0.25
CA SER A 104 27.98 -6.87 -0.44
C SER A 104 28.25 -7.02 -1.94
N ARG A 105 29.09 -7.98 -2.35
CA ARG A 105 29.31 -8.31 -3.78
C ARG A 105 28.04 -8.86 -4.43
N ARG A 106 27.30 -9.74 -3.74
CA ARG A 106 26.01 -10.27 -4.22
C ARG A 106 24.95 -9.17 -4.34
N LEU A 107 24.88 -8.26 -3.37
CA LEU A 107 24.01 -7.09 -3.42
C LEU A 107 24.34 -6.19 -4.62
N LEU A 108 25.62 -5.99 -4.93
CA LEU A 108 26.02 -5.24 -6.12
C LEU A 108 25.53 -5.90 -7.40
N LYS A 109 25.66 -7.23 -7.54
CA LYS A 109 25.13 -7.97 -8.69
C LYS A 109 23.62 -7.78 -8.85
N ILE A 110 22.85 -7.89 -7.75
CA ILE A 110 21.40 -7.67 -7.77
C ILE A 110 21.05 -6.22 -8.15
N ARG A 111 21.79 -5.24 -7.62
CA ARG A 111 21.61 -3.83 -7.99
C ARG A 111 21.79 -3.65 -9.49
N LEU A 112 22.88 -4.15 -10.04
CA LEU A 112 23.18 -4.05 -11.47
C LEU A 112 22.15 -4.81 -12.31
N PHE A 113 21.68 -5.97 -11.86
CA PHE A 113 20.62 -6.73 -12.51
C PHE A 113 19.31 -5.93 -12.59
N GLY A 114 18.87 -5.34 -11.48
CA GLY A 114 17.70 -4.45 -11.48
C GLY A 114 17.91 -3.17 -12.30
N ALA A 115 19.14 -2.65 -12.36
CA ALA A 115 19.49 -1.52 -13.22
C ALA A 115 19.36 -1.88 -14.70
N THR A 116 19.82 -3.07 -15.11
CA THR A 116 19.59 -3.62 -16.45
C THR A 116 18.10 -3.73 -16.75
N GLY A 117 17.30 -4.22 -15.79
CA GLY A 117 15.84 -4.24 -15.91
C GLY A 117 15.25 -2.86 -16.17
N ALA A 118 15.62 -1.86 -15.36
CA ALA A 118 15.18 -0.48 -15.52
C ALA A 118 15.59 0.14 -16.87
N VAL A 119 16.80 -0.17 -17.37
CA VAL A 119 17.26 0.27 -18.70
C VAL A 119 16.47 -0.40 -19.82
N LEU A 120 16.17 -1.70 -19.71
CA LEU A 120 15.33 -2.40 -20.67
C LEU A 120 13.92 -1.80 -20.72
N VAL A 121 13.35 -1.43 -19.56
CA VAL A 121 12.07 -0.71 -19.53
C VAL A 121 12.18 0.65 -20.21
N LEU A 122 13.24 1.42 -19.96
CA LEU A 122 13.47 2.70 -20.65
C LEU A 122 13.52 2.50 -22.18
N VAL A 123 14.30 1.55 -22.67
CA VAL A 123 14.42 1.27 -24.11
C VAL A 123 13.09 0.79 -24.70
N GLY A 124 12.39 -0.11 -24.01
CA GLY A 124 11.06 -0.57 -24.41
C GLY A 124 10.02 0.55 -24.42
N ALA A 125 10.07 1.46 -23.45
CA ALA A 125 9.16 2.60 -23.33
C ALA A 125 9.31 3.63 -24.47
N LEU A 126 10.44 3.66 -25.20
CA LEU A 126 10.55 4.45 -26.43
C LEU A 126 9.58 3.96 -27.53
N GLY A 127 9.12 2.71 -27.45
CA GLY A 127 8.10 2.17 -28.34
C GLY A 127 6.74 2.01 -27.66
N THR A 128 6.71 1.43 -26.45
CA THR A 128 5.46 1.08 -25.75
C THR A 128 4.99 2.09 -24.71
N GLY A 129 5.73 3.19 -24.54
CA GLY A 129 5.34 4.27 -23.63
C GLY A 129 4.08 4.98 -24.10
N ALA A 130 3.42 5.65 -23.17
CA ALA A 130 2.34 6.57 -23.41
C ALA A 130 2.88 7.89 -23.99
N LEU A 131 3.49 7.83 -25.17
CA LEU A 131 3.97 9.02 -25.89
C LEU A 131 2.80 9.93 -26.30
N PRO A 132 3.01 11.25 -26.36
CA PRO A 132 1.94 12.17 -26.73
C PRO A 132 1.59 12.03 -28.21
N VAL A 133 0.33 12.29 -28.54
CA VAL A 133 -0.17 12.20 -29.92
C VAL A 133 0.46 13.29 -30.79
N LEU A 134 0.56 14.50 -30.25
CA LEU A 134 1.23 15.65 -30.86
C LEU A 134 2.53 15.92 -30.11
N GLN A 135 3.48 16.59 -30.78
CA GLN A 135 4.80 16.92 -30.20
C GLN A 135 5.57 15.70 -29.65
N ASN A 136 5.39 14.53 -30.26
CA ASN A 136 6.16 13.34 -29.88
C ASN A 136 7.65 13.57 -30.15
N PRO A 137 8.51 13.66 -29.11
CA PRO A 137 9.93 14.00 -29.28
C PRO A 137 10.72 12.89 -29.99
N LEU A 138 10.15 11.68 -30.09
CA LEU A 138 10.77 10.55 -30.78
C LEU A 138 10.37 10.50 -32.26
N ALA A 139 9.32 11.20 -32.68
CA ALA A 139 8.90 11.21 -34.08
C ALA A 139 10.00 11.82 -34.97
N GLY A 140 10.39 11.13 -36.04
CA GLY A 140 11.46 11.56 -36.95
C GLY A 140 12.89 11.28 -36.48
N ALA A 141 13.12 10.90 -35.21
CA ALA A 141 14.45 10.55 -34.72
C ALA A 141 14.92 9.20 -35.28
N ARG A 142 16.07 9.13 -35.95
CA ARG A 142 16.51 7.91 -36.67
C ARG A 142 16.60 6.68 -35.77
N VAL A 143 17.47 6.72 -34.75
CA VAL A 143 17.75 5.58 -33.87
C VAL A 143 16.75 5.49 -32.73
N LEU A 144 16.41 6.62 -32.11
CA LEU A 144 15.53 6.64 -30.93
C LEU A 144 14.08 6.26 -31.24
N SER A 145 13.63 6.36 -32.51
CA SER A 145 12.31 5.87 -32.94
C SER A 145 12.28 4.42 -33.39
N LEU A 146 13.42 3.71 -33.41
CA LEU A 146 13.42 2.28 -33.81
C LEU A 146 12.48 1.43 -32.95
N PRO A 147 12.44 1.58 -31.60
CA PRO A 147 11.52 0.81 -30.77
C PRO A 147 10.04 1.04 -31.11
N SER A 148 9.64 2.26 -31.53
CA SER A 148 8.24 2.52 -31.91
C SER A 148 7.84 1.88 -33.24
N ARG A 149 8.81 1.55 -34.09
CA ARG A 149 8.60 0.79 -35.35
C ARG A 149 8.64 -0.72 -35.14
N MET A 150 9.21 -1.17 -34.03
CA MET A 150 9.39 -2.58 -33.68
C MET A 150 8.56 -2.94 -32.44
N TRP A 151 7.24 -2.73 -32.51
CA TRP A 151 6.35 -2.84 -31.36
C TRP A 151 6.51 -4.14 -30.54
N PRO A 152 6.54 -5.36 -31.13
CA PRO A 152 6.72 -6.59 -30.36
C PRO A 152 8.07 -6.65 -29.62
N THR A 153 9.14 -6.11 -30.22
CA THR A 153 10.48 -6.04 -29.60
C THR A 153 10.51 -5.03 -28.47
N ALA A 154 9.91 -3.86 -28.66
CA ALA A 154 9.77 -2.86 -27.59
C ALA A 154 8.94 -3.42 -26.42
N LEU A 155 7.86 -4.13 -26.72
CA LEU A 155 7.04 -4.82 -25.71
C LEU A 155 7.85 -5.91 -24.98
N THR A 156 8.66 -6.69 -25.70
CA THR A 156 9.58 -7.67 -25.12
C THR A 156 10.52 -7.02 -24.11
N PHE A 157 11.15 -5.88 -24.45
CA PHE A 157 12.03 -5.17 -23.53
C PHE A 157 11.31 -4.58 -22.32
N SER A 158 10.12 -4.00 -22.52
CA SER A 158 9.29 -3.49 -21.42
C SER A 158 8.89 -4.60 -20.44
N LEU A 159 8.44 -5.76 -20.96
CA LEU A 159 8.05 -6.91 -20.14
C LEU A 159 9.25 -7.54 -19.44
N ALA A 160 10.33 -7.84 -20.18
CA ALA A 160 11.53 -8.44 -19.61
C ALA A 160 12.17 -7.52 -18.56
N GLY A 161 12.25 -6.21 -18.85
CA GLY A 161 12.78 -5.23 -17.93
C GLY A 161 11.96 -5.12 -16.63
N THR A 162 10.64 -5.15 -16.75
CA THR A 162 9.70 -5.15 -15.61
C THR A 162 9.90 -6.39 -14.75
N VAL A 163 9.94 -7.58 -15.37
CA VAL A 163 10.17 -8.85 -14.67
C VAL A 163 11.54 -8.87 -13.99
N ILE A 164 12.60 -8.41 -14.66
CA ILE A 164 13.95 -8.32 -14.09
C ILE A 164 13.96 -7.36 -12.90
N LEU A 165 13.30 -6.20 -12.98
CA LEU A 165 13.20 -5.25 -11.86
C LEU A 165 12.48 -5.88 -10.66
N VAL A 166 11.37 -6.60 -10.89
CA VAL A 166 10.63 -7.33 -9.85
C VAL A 166 11.50 -8.45 -9.25
N LEU A 167 12.17 -9.25 -10.06
CA LEU A 167 13.08 -10.31 -9.59
C LEU A 167 14.24 -9.73 -8.78
N ALA A 168 14.84 -8.63 -9.25
CA ALA A 168 15.90 -7.94 -8.53
C ALA A 168 15.40 -7.43 -7.17
N TRP A 169 14.20 -6.86 -7.11
CA TRP A 169 13.57 -6.44 -5.87
C TRP A 169 13.30 -7.61 -4.92
N LEU A 170 12.80 -8.75 -5.42
CA LEU A 170 12.58 -9.96 -4.62
C LEU A 170 13.90 -10.52 -4.06
N LEU A 171 14.94 -10.60 -4.89
CA LEU A 171 16.28 -11.03 -4.48
C LEU A 171 16.90 -10.09 -3.45
N LEU A 172 16.67 -8.78 -3.62
CA LEU A 172 17.12 -7.75 -2.68
C LEU A 172 16.46 -7.89 -1.30
N GLY A 173 15.23 -8.42 -1.25
CA GLY A 173 14.49 -8.70 0.00
C GLY A 173 15.27 -9.56 0.99
N ARG A 174 16.12 -10.47 0.49
CA ARG A 174 17.03 -11.27 1.32
C ARG A 174 17.91 -10.41 2.24
N PHE A 175 18.35 -9.25 1.77
CA PHE A 175 19.23 -8.34 2.51
C PHE A 175 18.47 -7.27 3.30
N ALA A 176 17.15 -7.21 3.18
CA ALA A 176 16.27 -6.31 3.91
C ALA A 176 15.55 -7.02 5.06
N VAL A 177 14.85 -8.12 4.76
CA VAL A 177 14.01 -8.86 5.72
C VAL A 177 14.53 -10.27 6.03
N GLY A 178 15.58 -10.73 5.37
CA GLY A 178 16.11 -12.09 5.51
C GLY A 178 15.55 -13.06 4.47
N ARG A 179 15.91 -14.35 4.60
CA ARG A 179 15.41 -15.39 3.68
C ARG A 179 13.92 -15.61 3.92
N LEU A 180 13.10 -15.45 2.88
CA LEU A 180 11.66 -15.61 2.99
C LEU A 180 11.25 -16.96 3.62
N GLY A 181 11.78 -18.07 3.10
CA GLY A 181 11.43 -19.42 3.57
C GLY A 181 12.01 -19.85 4.93
N VAL A 182 12.91 -19.06 5.53
CA VAL A 182 13.54 -19.40 6.81
C VAL A 182 13.28 -18.32 7.84
N ASP A 183 13.79 -17.11 7.59
CA ASP A 183 13.75 -16.03 8.55
C ASP A 183 12.32 -15.45 8.65
N VAL A 184 11.70 -15.11 7.52
CA VAL A 184 10.34 -14.52 7.53
C VAL A 184 9.29 -15.55 7.97
N MET A 185 9.35 -16.79 7.48
CA MET A 185 8.40 -17.83 7.88
C MET A 185 8.47 -18.20 9.37
N LYS A 186 9.68 -18.19 9.96
CA LYS A 186 9.90 -18.45 11.39
C LYS A 186 9.83 -17.19 12.27
N GLY A 187 9.65 -16.00 11.67
CA GLY A 187 9.59 -14.74 12.42
C GLY A 187 10.94 -14.31 13.01
N HIS A 188 12.05 -14.76 12.44
CA HIS A 188 13.39 -14.41 12.90
C HIS A 188 13.89 -13.14 12.21
N THR A 189 14.62 -12.32 12.98
CA THR A 189 15.37 -11.20 12.42
C THR A 189 16.64 -11.74 11.75
N PRO A 190 16.99 -11.30 10.52
CA PRO A 190 18.19 -11.77 9.83
C PRO A 190 19.46 -11.35 10.57
N LYS A 191 20.51 -12.18 10.55
CA LYS A 191 21.79 -11.86 11.22
C LYS A 191 22.45 -10.56 10.74
N ARG A 192 22.24 -10.18 9.48
CA ARG A 192 22.84 -9.01 8.83
C ARG A 192 21.86 -8.38 7.85
N ARG A 193 21.96 -7.06 7.67
CA ARG A 193 21.13 -6.29 6.72
C ARG A 193 21.98 -5.32 5.90
N MET A 194 21.45 -4.93 4.74
CA MET A 194 22.04 -3.84 3.98
C MET A 194 21.94 -2.52 4.76
N THR A 195 22.93 -1.66 4.57
CA THR A 195 22.95 -0.33 5.19
C THR A 195 22.00 0.63 4.46
N ARG A 196 21.62 1.73 5.14
CA ARG A 196 20.82 2.81 4.55
C ARG A 196 21.44 3.33 3.24
N ARG A 197 22.76 3.53 3.22
CA ARG A 197 23.53 4.00 2.06
C ARG A 197 23.47 3.00 0.90
N GLN A 198 23.51 1.70 1.18
CA GLN A 198 23.35 0.66 0.15
C GLN A 198 21.96 0.66 -0.45
N ALA A 199 20.91 0.83 0.38
CA ALA A 199 19.53 0.93 -0.08
C ALA A 199 19.31 2.18 -0.95
N ASP A 200 19.78 3.35 -0.51
CA ASP A 200 19.68 4.61 -1.28
C ASP A 200 20.33 4.50 -2.65
N ARG A 201 21.55 3.98 -2.72
CA ARG A 201 22.27 3.80 -3.98
C ARG A 201 21.53 2.85 -4.93
N THR A 202 20.94 1.77 -4.39
CA THR A 202 20.16 0.85 -5.22
C THR A 202 18.90 1.52 -5.75
N LEU A 203 18.15 2.24 -4.90
CA LEU A 203 16.97 2.98 -5.32
C LEU A 203 17.30 4.03 -6.38
N LEU A 204 18.33 4.85 -6.17
CA LEU A 204 18.75 5.88 -7.12
C LEU A 204 19.11 5.28 -8.49
N VAL A 205 19.88 4.20 -8.52
CA VAL A 205 20.27 3.54 -9.76
C VAL A 205 19.07 2.93 -10.48
N TRP A 206 18.09 2.39 -9.76
CA TRP A 206 16.86 1.85 -10.36
C TRP A 206 15.90 2.93 -10.83
N LEU A 207 15.87 4.08 -10.16
CA LEU A 207 15.02 5.22 -10.55
C LEU A 207 15.56 5.98 -11.77
N LEU A 208 16.88 6.09 -11.92
CA LEU A 208 17.51 6.95 -12.93
C LEU A 208 16.99 6.73 -14.36
N PRO A 209 16.80 5.50 -14.87
CA PRO A 209 16.24 5.30 -16.20
C PRO A 209 14.81 5.83 -16.36
N PHE A 210 13.99 5.79 -15.30
CA PHE A 210 12.61 6.28 -15.32
C PHE A 210 12.51 7.81 -15.28
N VAL A 211 13.56 8.50 -14.82
CA VAL A 211 13.61 9.97 -14.86
C VAL A 211 13.55 10.48 -16.29
N VAL A 212 14.22 9.78 -17.21
CA VAL A 212 14.32 10.16 -18.63
C VAL A 212 13.39 9.38 -19.54
N ALA A 213 12.74 8.32 -19.04
CA ALA A 213 11.80 7.53 -19.83
C ALA A 213 10.57 8.34 -20.25
N PRO A 214 9.94 8.01 -21.40
CA PRO A 214 8.58 8.44 -21.68
C PRO A 214 7.62 7.99 -20.56
N PRO A 215 6.48 8.69 -20.35
CA PRO A 215 5.42 8.18 -19.49
C PRO A 215 5.05 6.76 -19.90
N MET A 216 4.80 5.87 -18.95
CA MET A 216 4.52 4.46 -19.22
C MET A 216 3.36 3.94 -18.39
N LEU A 217 2.73 2.86 -18.86
CA LEU A 217 1.60 2.15 -18.24
C LEU A 217 0.29 2.94 -18.14
N SER A 218 0.34 4.27 -18.02
CA SER A 218 -0.83 5.15 -17.96
C SER A 218 -0.63 6.43 -18.79
N LYS A 219 -1.76 7.03 -19.18
CA LYS A 219 -1.87 8.32 -19.89
C LYS A 219 -2.44 9.43 -18.99
N ASP A 220 -2.62 9.17 -17.70
CA ASP A 220 -3.26 10.12 -16.77
C ASP A 220 -2.52 11.46 -16.68
N VAL A 221 -1.19 11.48 -16.90
CA VAL A 221 -0.42 12.73 -16.93
C VAL A 221 -0.96 13.73 -17.97
N TYR A 222 -1.52 13.27 -19.09
CA TYR A 222 -2.13 14.15 -20.08
C TYR A 222 -3.44 14.77 -19.60
N SER A 223 -4.19 14.06 -18.74
CA SER A 223 -5.35 14.64 -18.04
C SER A 223 -4.90 15.75 -17.10
N TYR A 224 -3.77 15.58 -16.39
CA TYR A 224 -3.21 16.62 -15.52
C TYR A 224 -2.86 17.87 -16.33
N LEU A 225 -2.16 17.70 -17.46
CA LEU A 225 -1.79 18.80 -18.35
C LEU A 225 -3.02 19.54 -18.89
N ALA A 226 -3.99 18.82 -19.41
CA ALA A 226 -5.20 19.44 -19.97
C ALA A 226 -6.02 20.18 -18.91
N GLN A 227 -6.20 19.59 -17.72
CA GLN A 227 -6.96 20.25 -16.65
C GLN A 227 -6.22 21.44 -16.05
N SER A 228 -4.89 21.40 -16.04
CA SER A 228 -4.06 22.53 -15.62
C SER A 228 -4.09 23.67 -16.64
N GLU A 229 -4.13 23.36 -17.94
CA GLU A 229 -4.31 24.35 -19.01
C GLU A 229 -5.68 25.05 -18.91
N ILE A 230 -6.75 24.31 -18.59
CA ILE A 230 -8.07 24.92 -18.34
C ILE A 230 -7.97 25.96 -17.22
N ALA A 231 -7.34 25.59 -16.10
CA ALA A 231 -7.12 26.51 -14.98
C ALA A 231 -6.26 27.72 -15.38
N ALA A 232 -5.19 27.52 -16.16
CA ALA A 232 -4.31 28.58 -16.64
C ALA A 232 -5.03 29.60 -17.54
N ARG A 233 -6.07 29.16 -18.26
CA ARG A 233 -6.94 30.04 -19.05
C ARG A 233 -8.00 30.77 -18.23
N GLY A 234 -8.00 30.61 -16.91
CA GLY A 234 -9.01 31.18 -16.01
C GLY A 234 -10.37 30.49 -16.08
N LEU A 235 -10.45 29.31 -16.70
CA LEU A 235 -11.65 28.48 -16.72
C LEU A 235 -11.66 27.57 -15.49
N ASP A 236 -12.85 27.17 -15.04
CA ASP A 236 -12.98 26.28 -13.89
C ASP A 236 -12.89 24.79 -14.32
N PRO A 237 -11.80 24.07 -14.00
CA PRO A 237 -11.60 22.67 -14.36
C PRO A 237 -12.56 21.71 -13.63
N TYR A 238 -13.33 22.18 -12.65
CA TYR A 238 -14.37 21.39 -11.98
C TYR A 238 -15.72 21.45 -12.68
N SER A 239 -15.94 22.42 -13.57
CA SER A 239 -17.17 22.56 -14.35
C SER A 239 -17.01 22.17 -15.81
N VAL A 240 -15.81 22.35 -16.40
CA VAL A 240 -15.56 21.99 -17.80
C VAL A 240 -14.55 20.85 -17.96
N SER A 241 -14.80 19.99 -18.96
CA SER A 241 -13.90 18.89 -19.33
C SER A 241 -12.80 19.37 -20.29
N PRO A 242 -11.72 18.60 -20.50
CA PRO A 242 -10.74 18.86 -21.56
C PRO A 242 -11.33 19.08 -22.95
N ALA A 243 -12.31 18.28 -23.36
CA ALA A 243 -12.97 18.47 -24.66
C ALA A 243 -13.79 19.76 -24.73
N ALA A 244 -14.58 20.06 -23.69
CA ALA A 244 -15.44 21.24 -23.68
C ALA A 244 -14.64 22.54 -23.48
N GLY A 245 -13.64 22.53 -22.59
CA GLY A 245 -12.88 23.71 -22.22
C GLY A 245 -11.77 24.09 -23.19
N LEU A 246 -11.09 23.10 -23.81
CA LEU A 246 -9.97 23.35 -24.73
C LEU A 246 -10.28 23.02 -26.18
N GLY A 247 -11.30 22.20 -26.44
CA GLY A 247 -11.58 21.62 -27.76
C GLY A 247 -10.86 20.29 -27.99
N ILE A 248 -11.44 19.43 -28.83
CA ILE A 248 -10.94 18.06 -29.08
C ILE A 248 -9.60 18.04 -29.83
N ASP A 249 -9.32 19.09 -30.59
CA ASP A 249 -8.10 19.24 -31.39
C ASP A 249 -6.95 19.90 -30.63
N HIS A 250 -7.20 20.36 -29.40
CA HIS A 250 -6.18 20.95 -28.57
C HIS A 250 -5.02 19.99 -28.31
N VAL A 251 -3.81 20.54 -28.23
CA VAL A 251 -2.56 19.77 -28.14
C VAL A 251 -2.52 18.83 -26.94
N PHE A 252 -3.03 19.30 -25.79
CA PHE A 252 -3.17 18.47 -24.59
C PHE A 252 -4.33 17.49 -24.69
N THR A 253 -5.52 17.94 -25.10
CA THR A 253 -6.75 17.13 -25.16
C THR A 253 -6.62 15.89 -26.05
N ARG A 254 -5.86 15.98 -27.15
CA ARG A 254 -5.63 14.83 -28.05
C ARG A 254 -4.92 13.65 -27.38
N SER A 255 -4.09 13.90 -26.37
CA SER A 255 -3.37 12.85 -25.65
C SER A 255 -4.14 12.32 -24.43
N VAL A 256 -5.23 12.99 -24.04
CA VAL A 256 -6.10 12.58 -22.92
C VAL A 256 -6.83 11.27 -23.28
N PRO A 257 -6.85 10.27 -22.37
CA PRO A 257 -7.66 9.07 -22.55
C PRO A 257 -9.13 9.37 -22.80
N ASN A 258 -9.78 8.59 -23.66
CA ASN A 258 -11.20 8.76 -23.97
C ASN A 258 -12.08 8.80 -22.70
N LEU A 259 -11.72 8.01 -21.69
CA LEU A 259 -12.42 7.96 -20.41
C LEU A 259 -12.44 9.30 -19.67
N TRP A 260 -11.35 10.08 -19.79
CA TRP A 260 -11.15 11.32 -19.04
C TRP A 260 -11.42 12.57 -19.85
N ARG A 261 -11.54 12.45 -21.18
CA ARG A 261 -11.63 13.59 -22.09
C ARG A 261 -12.88 14.45 -21.86
N GLU A 262 -13.98 13.80 -21.48
CA GLU A 262 -15.29 14.42 -21.28
C GLU A 262 -15.64 14.62 -19.79
N THR A 263 -14.69 14.41 -18.88
CA THR A 263 -14.96 14.53 -17.44
C THR A 263 -14.21 15.71 -16.81
N PRO A 264 -14.82 16.40 -15.83
CA PRO A 264 -14.13 17.42 -15.04
C PRO A 264 -13.02 16.85 -14.15
N ALA A 265 -12.19 17.73 -13.60
CA ALA A 265 -11.05 17.37 -12.77
C ALA A 265 -11.45 16.72 -11.43
N PRO A 266 -10.99 15.48 -11.11
CA PRO A 266 -11.15 14.86 -9.80
C PRO A 266 -9.97 15.11 -8.85
N TYR A 267 -9.14 16.12 -9.15
CA TYR A 267 -7.92 16.43 -8.40
C TYR A 267 -8.15 17.62 -7.47
N GLY A 268 -7.38 17.69 -6.37
CA GLY A 268 -7.52 18.81 -5.46
C GLY A 268 -6.91 20.11 -5.99
N PRO A 269 -7.33 21.26 -5.45
CA PRO A 269 -6.96 22.58 -5.97
C PRO A 269 -5.46 22.87 -5.89
N LEU A 270 -4.74 22.32 -4.90
CA LEU A 270 -3.29 22.51 -4.82
C LEU A 270 -2.57 21.82 -5.99
N PHE A 271 -3.03 20.64 -6.40
CA PHE A 271 -2.42 19.94 -7.52
C PHE A 271 -2.66 20.67 -8.84
N LEU A 272 -3.89 21.14 -9.07
CA LEU A 272 -4.24 21.91 -10.26
C LEU A 272 -3.50 23.25 -10.30
N TRP A 273 -3.32 23.92 -9.16
CA TRP A 273 -2.55 25.17 -9.09
C TRP A 273 -1.05 24.97 -9.37
N LEU A 274 -0.46 23.88 -8.87
CA LEU A 274 0.92 23.53 -9.23
C LEU A 274 1.04 23.23 -10.74
N GLY A 275 0.06 22.54 -11.31
CA GLY A 275 -0.01 22.27 -12.74
C GLY A 275 -0.21 23.53 -13.57
N ASP A 276 -1.06 24.45 -13.13
CA ASP A 276 -1.28 25.78 -13.72
C ASP A 276 0.03 26.58 -13.76
N GLY A 277 0.78 26.60 -12.66
CA GLY A 277 2.12 27.20 -12.64
C GLY A 277 3.09 26.53 -13.62
N ILE A 278 3.02 25.20 -13.77
CA ILE A 278 3.80 24.47 -14.79
C ILE A 278 3.40 24.93 -16.20
N THR A 279 2.10 25.02 -16.48
CA THR A 279 1.58 25.50 -17.75
C THR A 279 2.09 26.90 -18.08
N HIS A 280 2.10 27.83 -17.14
CA HIS A 280 2.65 29.17 -17.34
C HIS A 280 4.14 29.16 -17.69
N ILE A 281 4.92 28.22 -17.13
CA ILE A 281 6.36 28.10 -17.39
C ILE A 281 6.64 27.41 -18.73
N THR A 282 5.90 26.35 -19.06
CA THR A 282 6.18 25.49 -20.22
C THR A 282 5.37 25.86 -21.46
N GLY A 283 4.31 26.65 -21.29
CA GLY A 283 3.26 26.83 -22.28
C GLY A 283 2.68 25.49 -22.72
N GLU A 284 2.30 25.43 -23.98
CA GLU A 284 1.74 24.25 -24.65
C GLU A 284 2.79 23.19 -25.06
N TYR A 285 4.03 23.28 -24.58
CA TYR A 285 5.10 22.35 -24.92
C TYR A 285 5.09 21.10 -24.02
N ILE A 286 4.50 20.00 -24.52
CA ILE A 286 4.26 18.76 -23.77
C ILE A 286 5.54 18.18 -23.13
N PRO A 287 6.69 18.04 -23.83
CA PRO A 287 7.86 17.41 -23.23
C PRO A 287 8.38 18.13 -21.99
N ALA A 288 8.40 19.47 -21.98
CA ALA A 288 8.81 20.24 -20.80
C ALA A 288 7.80 20.07 -19.65
N ALA A 289 6.50 20.11 -19.97
CA ALA A 289 5.45 19.94 -18.97
C ALA A 289 5.49 18.55 -18.31
N LEU A 290 5.81 17.49 -19.07
CA LEU A 290 6.03 16.14 -18.55
C LEU A 290 7.23 16.08 -17.59
N VAL A 291 8.33 16.74 -17.92
CA VAL A 291 9.52 16.81 -17.04
C VAL A 291 9.18 17.53 -15.74
N ALA A 292 8.44 18.64 -15.80
CA ALA A 292 8.03 19.40 -14.62
C ALA A 292 7.09 18.59 -13.71
N HIS A 293 6.09 17.90 -14.27
CA HIS A 293 5.23 17.00 -13.50
C HIS A 293 6.00 15.82 -12.88
N ARG A 294 7.00 15.30 -13.61
CA ARG A 294 7.89 14.26 -13.07
C ARG A 294 8.75 14.78 -11.92
N ALA A 295 9.18 16.04 -11.95
CA ALA A 295 9.88 16.65 -10.83
C ALA A 295 9.01 16.70 -9.57
N LEU A 296 7.71 17.01 -9.70
CA LEU A 296 6.75 16.93 -8.58
C LEU A 296 6.62 15.49 -8.04
N ALA A 297 6.53 14.50 -8.93
CA ALA A 297 6.46 13.10 -8.52
C ALA A 297 7.73 12.65 -7.78
N LEU A 298 8.91 13.01 -8.29
CA LEU A 298 10.21 12.72 -7.66
C LEU A 298 10.37 13.43 -6.32
N PHE A 299 9.87 14.66 -6.19
CA PHE A 299 9.82 15.36 -4.90
C PHE A 299 8.96 14.58 -3.88
N GLY A 300 7.79 14.10 -4.30
CA GLY A 300 6.96 13.19 -3.51
C GLY A 300 7.71 11.93 -3.06
N VAL A 301 8.43 11.27 -3.98
CA VAL A 301 9.26 10.10 -3.65
C VAL A 301 10.39 10.45 -2.67
N ALA A 302 11.03 11.61 -2.81
CA ALA A 302 12.05 12.06 -1.87
C ALA A 302 11.47 12.24 -0.45
N LEU A 303 10.25 12.77 -0.32
CA LEU A 303 9.53 12.85 0.94
C LEU A 303 9.20 11.47 1.51
N ILE A 304 8.80 10.48 0.68
CA ILE A 304 8.60 9.08 1.12
C ILE A 304 9.91 8.52 1.68
N VAL A 305 11.01 8.66 0.93
CA VAL A 305 12.35 8.17 1.31
C VAL A 305 12.86 8.84 2.59
N TRP A 306 12.43 10.06 2.88
CA TRP A 306 12.72 10.77 4.12
C TRP A 306 11.81 10.30 5.29
N ALA A 307 10.50 10.25 5.10
CA ALA A 307 9.54 10.00 6.18
C ALA A 307 9.47 8.53 6.59
N LEU A 308 9.45 7.62 5.61
CA LEU A 308 9.19 6.20 5.84
C LEU A 308 10.20 5.54 6.81
N PRO A 309 11.52 5.74 6.68
CA PRO A 309 12.50 5.26 7.65
C PRO A 309 12.26 5.73 9.09
N ARG A 310 11.76 6.96 9.25
CA ARG A 310 11.59 7.60 10.56
C ARG A 310 10.33 7.10 11.24
N LEU A 311 9.25 6.98 10.48
CA LEU A 311 8.01 6.33 10.93
C LEU A 311 8.25 4.86 11.30
N ALA A 312 9.10 4.16 10.53
CA ALA A 312 9.46 2.77 10.82
C ALA A 312 10.14 2.64 12.20
N LYS A 313 11.08 3.54 12.53
CA LYS A 313 11.72 3.55 13.85
C LYS A 313 10.73 3.76 15.00
N ARG A 314 9.76 4.67 14.84
CA ARG A 314 8.71 4.89 15.85
C ARG A 314 7.86 3.65 16.10
N CYS A 315 7.73 2.81 15.07
CA CYS A 315 6.97 1.57 15.13
C CYS A 315 7.84 0.34 15.45
N GLY A 316 9.12 0.48 15.81
CA GLY A 316 9.98 -0.69 16.08
C GLY A 316 10.33 -1.53 14.84
N VAL A 317 10.17 -1.00 13.63
CA VAL A 317 10.43 -1.69 12.36
C VAL A 317 11.76 -1.24 11.75
N SER A 318 12.46 -2.15 11.07
CA SER A 318 13.72 -1.82 10.40
C SER A 318 13.51 -0.77 9.30
N PRO A 319 14.24 0.36 9.33
CA PRO A 319 14.13 1.40 8.30
C PRO A 319 14.42 0.89 6.89
N VAL A 320 15.33 -0.06 6.77
CA VAL A 320 15.74 -0.66 5.50
C VAL A 320 14.68 -1.63 4.98
N ALA A 321 14.05 -2.41 5.85
CA ALA A 321 12.91 -3.25 5.48
C ALA A 321 11.74 -2.40 4.98
N ALA A 322 11.45 -1.30 5.68
CA ALA A 322 10.40 -0.36 5.30
C ALA A 322 10.68 0.27 3.93
N LEU A 323 11.90 0.75 3.68
CA LEU A 323 12.29 1.29 2.37
C LEU A 323 12.21 0.26 1.26
N TRP A 324 12.66 -0.97 1.51
CA TRP A 324 12.61 -2.04 0.53
C TRP A 324 11.16 -2.33 0.10
N LEU A 325 10.23 -2.48 1.06
CA LEU A 325 8.84 -2.81 0.76
C LEU A 325 8.04 -1.60 0.25
N GLY A 326 8.38 -0.39 0.68
CA GLY A 326 7.69 0.85 0.32
C GLY A 326 8.35 1.59 -0.85
N ALA A 327 9.48 2.26 -0.61
CA ALA A 327 10.13 3.15 -1.59
C ALA A 327 10.78 2.41 -2.77
N MET A 328 11.29 1.20 -2.56
CA MET A 328 11.92 0.38 -3.60
C MET A 328 10.94 -0.59 -4.27
N ASN A 329 9.65 -0.49 -3.93
CA ASN A 329 8.60 -1.33 -4.50
C ASN A 329 8.54 -1.09 -6.02
N PRO A 330 8.56 -2.14 -6.86
CA PRO A 330 8.46 -1.99 -8.31
C PRO A 330 7.20 -1.23 -8.74
N LEU A 331 6.08 -1.38 -8.03
CA LEU A 331 4.87 -0.59 -8.30
C LEU A 331 5.12 0.91 -8.18
N LEU A 332 5.89 1.34 -7.18
CA LEU A 332 6.22 2.75 -7.01
C LEU A 332 7.10 3.25 -8.15
N ILE A 333 8.13 2.50 -8.49
CA ILE A 333 9.08 2.88 -9.55
C ILE A 333 8.35 2.98 -10.90
N LEU A 334 7.57 1.96 -11.25
CA LEU A 334 6.88 1.86 -12.54
C LEU A 334 5.73 2.86 -12.66
N HIS A 335 4.87 2.98 -11.64
CA HIS A 335 3.69 3.83 -11.71
C HIS A 335 3.94 5.24 -11.22
N LEU A 336 4.47 5.42 -10.00
CA LEU A 336 4.61 6.76 -9.43
C LEU A 336 5.66 7.59 -10.17
N VAL A 337 6.79 6.99 -10.54
CA VAL A 337 7.84 7.70 -11.31
C VAL A 337 7.67 7.52 -12.82
N GLY A 338 7.59 6.27 -13.29
CA GLY A 338 7.43 5.98 -14.72
C GLY A 338 6.12 6.51 -15.30
N GLY A 339 5.00 6.33 -14.61
CA GLY A 339 3.68 6.83 -14.99
C GLY A 339 3.39 8.29 -14.60
N ILE A 340 4.29 8.94 -13.85
CA ILE A 340 4.15 10.34 -13.36
C ILE A 340 2.86 10.54 -12.54
N HIS A 341 2.53 9.60 -11.67
CA HIS A 341 1.30 9.65 -10.89
C HIS A 341 1.38 10.64 -9.71
N ASN A 342 0.35 11.48 -9.56
CA ASN A 342 0.30 12.53 -8.53
C ASN A 342 0.21 11.97 -7.09
N GLU A 343 -0.12 10.69 -6.95
CA GLU A 343 -0.08 9.95 -5.69
C GLU A 343 1.31 9.94 -5.05
N ALA A 344 2.38 10.09 -5.84
CA ALA A 344 3.73 10.25 -5.30
C ALA A 344 3.83 11.44 -4.36
N LEU A 345 3.30 12.59 -4.80
CA LEU A 345 3.30 13.83 -4.05
C LEU A 345 2.36 13.73 -2.84
N MET A 346 1.14 13.22 -3.04
CA MET A 346 0.20 12.95 -1.95
C MET A 346 0.82 12.05 -0.87
N LEU A 347 1.35 10.88 -1.22
CA LEU A 347 1.93 9.95 -0.25
C LEU A 347 3.15 10.54 0.46
N GLY A 348 4.02 11.23 -0.28
CA GLY A 348 5.19 11.91 0.28
C GLY A 348 4.82 12.95 1.33
N MET A 349 3.91 13.86 0.99
CA MET A 349 3.42 14.90 1.90
C MET A 349 2.65 14.28 3.08
N MET A 350 1.83 13.26 2.85
CA MET A 350 1.11 12.56 3.90
C MET A 350 2.05 11.95 4.95
N LEU A 351 3.04 11.16 4.52
CA LEU A 351 3.97 10.53 5.46
C LEU A 351 4.86 11.54 6.16
N ALA A 352 5.35 12.56 5.43
CA ALA A 352 6.16 13.61 6.01
C ALA A 352 5.37 14.43 7.05
N GLY A 353 4.11 14.76 6.74
CA GLY A 353 3.21 15.46 7.65
C GLY A 353 2.93 14.66 8.91
N ILE A 354 2.68 13.35 8.80
CA ILE A 354 2.52 12.44 9.96
C ILE A 354 3.79 12.43 10.82
N GLU A 355 4.97 12.25 10.21
CA GLU A 355 6.25 12.22 10.94
C GLU A 355 6.50 13.53 11.69
N ILE A 356 6.24 14.69 11.06
CA ILE A 356 6.40 16.00 11.69
C ILE A 356 5.37 16.19 12.82
N CYS A 357 4.11 15.79 12.62
CA CYS A 357 3.10 15.78 13.67
C CYS A 357 3.54 14.95 14.88
N PHE A 358 4.08 13.74 14.66
CA PHE A 358 4.56 12.90 15.77
C PHE A 358 5.80 13.44 16.46
N ARG A 359 6.67 14.20 15.79
CA ARG A 359 7.72 14.95 16.52
C ARG A 359 7.13 15.96 17.50
N GLY A 360 6.05 16.64 17.09
CA GLY A 360 5.31 17.53 17.98
C GLY A 360 4.62 16.76 19.11
N ILE A 361 3.85 15.73 18.77
CA ILE A 361 3.01 14.94 19.70
C ILE A 361 3.85 14.14 20.71
N ASP A 362 4.97 13.56 20.30
CA ASP A 362 5.81 12.74 21.18
C ASP A 362 6.81 13.59 21.98
N SER A 363 6.92 14.89 21.70
CA SER A 363 7.79 15.80 22.45
C SER A 363 7.31 15.97 23.90
N PRO A 364 8.22 15.96 24.90
CA PRO A 364 7.89 16.21 26.29
C PRO A 364 7.44 17.66 26.55
N GLU A 365 7.79 18.60 25.66
CA GLU A 365 7.41 20.01 25.79
C GLU A 365 5.91 20.21 25.60
N ARG A 366 5.30 21.10 26.39
CA ARG A 366 3.89 21.51 26.17
C ARG A 366 3.72 22.05 24.76
N LEU A 367 2.60 21.77 24.10
CA LEU A 367 2.32 22.27 22.73
C LEU A 367 2.12 23.79 22.66
N ARG A 368 1.83 24.42 23.79
CA ARG A 368 1.63 25.87 23.93
C ARG A 368 2.58 26.43 24.99
N ARG A 369 3.09 27.64 24.76
CA ARG A 369 3.95 28.33 25.74
C ARG A 369 3.15 28.63 27.03
N PRO A 370 3.75 28.49 28.23
CA PRO A 370 3.09 28.90 29.47
C PRO A 370 2.69 30.38 29.42
N GLY A 371 1.47 30.72 29.85
CA GLY A 371 0.99 32.10 29.90
C GLY A 371 0.73 32.79 28.55
N SER A 372 0.89 32.09 27.41
CA SER A 372 0.69 32.67 26.08
C SER A 372 -0.20 31.78 25.20
N TRP A 373 -0.83 32.37 24.19
CA TRP A 373 -1.55 31.66 23.13
C TRP A 373 -0.63 31.10 22.05
N LEU A 374 0.65 31.49 22.05
CA LEU A 374 1.61 31.10 21.03
C LEU A 374 2.03 29.61 21.15
N PRO A 375 2.18 28.90 20.02
CA PRO A 375 2.73 27.55 20.00
C PRO A 375 4.17 27.50 20.55
N SER A 376 4.51 26.41 21.23
CA SER A 376 5.90 26.05 21.53
C SER A 376 6.60 25.47 20.28
N ALA A 377 7.87 25.08 20.37
CA ALA A 377 8.54 24.38 19.28
C ALA A 377 7.77 23.09 18.88
N ALA A 378 7.33 22.31 19.86
CA ALA A 378 6.48 21.13 19.63
C ALA A 378 5.12 21.49 18.99
N GLY A 379 4.51 22.61 19.40
CA GLY A 379 3.27 23.12 18.81
C GLY A 379 3.44 23.55 17.35
N TRP A 380 4.54 24.24 17.03
CA TRP A 380 4.88 24.62 15.65
C TRP A 380 5.13 23.41 14.77
N LEU A 381 5.77 22.36 15.29
CA LEU A 381 5.91 21.09 14.57
C LEU A 381 4.55 20.45 14.30
N LEU A 382 3.66 20.36 15.30
CA LEU A 382 2.31 19.83 15.09
C LEU A 382 1.55 20.64 14.02
N LEU A 383 1.61 21.97 14.09
CA LEU A 383 0.97 22.83 13.10
C LEU A 383 1.57 22.64 11.70
N ALA A 384 2.89 22.65 11.56
CA ALA A 384 3.56 22.46 10.28
C ALA A 384 3.25 21.09 9.66
N GLY A 385 3.24 20.03 10.48
CA GLY A 385 2.84 18.69 10.04
C GLY A 385 1.37 18.63 9.61
N ALA A 386 0.46 19.25 10.37
CA ALA A 386 -0.95 19.31 10.04
C ALA A 386 -1.24 20.15 8.78
N VAL A 387 -0.53 21.25 8.57
CA VAL A 387 -0.60 22.05 7.34
C VAL A 387 -0.12 21.22 6.15
N LEU A 388 1.00 20.49 6.28
CA LEU A 388 1.49 19.62 5.22
C LEU A 388 0.52 18.47 4.90
N LEU A 389 -0.17 17.93 5.90
CA LEU A 389 -1.24 16.94 5.72
C LEU A 389 -2.47 17.52 5.01
N ALA A 390 -2.87 18.75 5.36
CA ALA A 390 -3.98 19.42 4.68
C ALA A 390 -3.62 19.73 3.22
N ALA A 391 -2.40 20.20 2.96
CA ALA A 391 -1.88 20.39 1.62
C ALA A 391 -1.85 19.07 0.83
N SER A 392 -1.43 17.95 1.45
CA SER A 392 -1.53 16.61 0.86
C SER A 392 -2.97 16.25 0.47
N ALA A 393 -3.94 16.56 1.32
CA ALA A 393 -5.36 16.32 1.03
C ALA A 393 -5.86 17.17 -0.15
N MET A 394 -5.28 18.36 -0.35
CA MET A 394 -5.53 19.21 -1.51
C MET A 394 -4.74 18.80 -2.76
N ILE A 395 -3.84 17.81 -2.68
CA ILE A 395 -3.40 17.04 -3.85
C ILE A 395 -4.44 15.97 -4.16
N LYS A 396 -4.79 15.18 -3.14
CA LYS A 396 -5.77 14.10 -3.25
C LYS A 396 -6.43 13.80 -1.91
N ILE A 397 -7.76 13.88 -1.88
CA ILE A 397 -8.58 13.84 -0.65
C ILE A 397 -8.35 12.58 0.21
N ALA A 398 -7.90 11.48 -0.39
CA ALA A 398 -7.66 10.23 0.32
C ALA A 398 -6.74 10.41 1.56
N SER A 399 -5.76 11.33 1.50
CA SER A 399 -4.87 11.57 2.64
C SER A 399 -5.54 12.27 3.84
N VAL A 400 -6.77 12.79 3.72
CA VAL A 400 -7.56 13.32 4.86
C VAL A 400 -7.69 12.27 5.96
N LEU A 401 -7.75 10.99 5.61
CA LEU A 401 -7.84 9.89 6.56
C LEU A 401 -6.69 9.90 7.59
N ALA A 402 -5.51 10.42 7.23
CA ALA A 402 -4.38 10.56 8.15
C ALA A 402 -4.68 11.49 9.34
N PHE A 403 -5.54 12.51 9.18
CA PHE A 403 -5.94 13.40 10.26
C PHE A 403 -6.66 12.66 11.38
N GLY A 404 -7.46 11.65 11.08
CA GLY A 404 -8.12 10.83 12.10
C GLY A 404 -7.11 10.15 13.02
N PHE A 405 -6.04 9.58 12.45
CA PHE A 405 -5.02 8.86 13.22
C PHE A 405 -4.07 9.80 13.97
N VAL A 406 -3.71 10.95 13.39
CA VAL A 406 -2.98 12.02 14.10
C VAL A 406 -3.83 12.60 15.23
N GLY A 407 -5.13 12.80 15.00
CA GLY A 407 -6.09 13.26 16.00
C GLY A 407 -6.21 12.29 17.16
N VAL A 408 -6.31 10.98 16.89
CA VAL A 408 -6.30 9.96 17.94
C VAL A 408 -4.99 9.98 18.73
N ALA A 409 -3.83 10.14 18.07
CA ALA A 409 -2.55 10.25 18.76
C ALA A 409 -2.49 11.49 19.67
N LEU A 410 -2.97 12.63 19.19
CA LEU A 410 -3.06 13.88 19.95
C LEU A 410 -4.05 13.76 21.12
N ALA A 411 -5.21 13.14 20.91
CA ALA A 411 -6.19 12.89 21.96
C ALA A 411 -5.60 12.00 23.06
N ARG A 412 -4.85 10.94 22.69
CA ARG A 412 -4.13 10.09 23.65
C ARG A 412 -3.10 10.87 24.45
N ARG A 413 -2.38 11.81 23.82
CA ARG A 413 -1.49 12.73 24.54
C ARG A 413 -2.23 13.57 25.58
N TRP A 414 -3.48 13.97 25.31
CA TRP A 414 -4.34 14.67 26.27
C TRP A 414 -5.06 13.75 27.27
N GLY A 415 -4.71 12.47 27.30
CA GLY A 415 -5.22 11.48 28.24
C GLY A 415 -6.49 10.77 27.79
N ALA A 416 -6.82 10.79 26.49
CA ALA A 416 -7.87 9.95 25.95
C ALA A 416 -7.47 8.47 26.02
N THR A 417 -8.39 7.66 26.55
CA THR A 417 -8.29 6.20 26.59
C THR A 417 -9.58 5.59 26.06
N LEU A 418 -9.56 4.34 25.60
CA LEU A 418 -10.80 3.65 25.25
C LEU A 418 -11.41 3.07 26.55
N PRO A 419 -12.57 3.57 27.03
CA PRO A 419 -13.16 3.07 28.27
C PRO A 419 -13.74 1.66 28.10
N ALA A 420 -13.62 0.83 29.14
CA ALA A 420 -14.29 -0.45 29.21
C ALA A 420 -15.79 -0.25 29.54
N LEU A 421 -16.63 -0.29 28.51
CA LEU A 421 -18.08 -0.07 28.63
C LEU A 421 -18.90 -1.36 28.61
N ARG A 422 -18.38 -2.46 28.04
CA ARG A 422 -19.14 -3.70 27.76
C ARG A 422 -19.82 -4.32 28.99
N HIS A 423 -19.23 -4.11 30.18
CA HIS A 423 -19.70 -4.67 31.45
C HIS A 423 -19.93 -3.59 32.52
N ALA A 424 -19.93 -2.32 32.14
CA ALA A 424 -20.22 -1.22 33.04
C ALA A 424 -21.73 -0.92 33.05
N PRO A 425 -22.31 -0.41 34.15
CA PRO A 425 -23.68 0.07 34.14
C PRO A 425 -23.79 1.35 33.26
N PRO A 426 -24.89 1.55 32.51
CA PRO A 426 -25.05 2.70 31.61
C PRO A 426 -24.85 4.07 32.28
N ARG A 427 -25.19 4.18 33.57
CA ARG A 427 -25.01 5.40 34.37
C ARG A 427 -23.54 5.83 34.50
N GLU A 428 -22.60 4.89 34.43
CA GLU A 428 -21.16 5.16 34.50
C GLU A 428 -20.53 5.46 33.13
N TYR A 429 -21.25 5.26 32.02
CA TYR A 429 -20.67 5.38 30.67
C TYR A 429 -20.12 6.78 30.42
N TRP A 430 -20.88 7.81 30.81
CA TRP A 430 -20.45 9.19 30.65
C TRP A 430 -19.22 9.50 31.50
N GLN A 431 -19.23 9.11 32.79
CA GLN A 431 -18.11 9.37 33.70
C GLN A 431 -16.81 8.72 33.22
N ARG A 432 -16.89 7.49 32.68
CA ARG A 432 -15.75 6.76 32.11
C ARG A 432 -15.27 7.33 30.77
N SER A 433 -16.18 7.91 29.97
CA SER A 433 -15.88 8.35 28.61
C SER A 433 -15.60 9.84 28.47
N LYS A 434 -16.06 10.69 29.40
CA LYS A 434 -16.05 12.15 29.27
C LYS A 434 -14.68 12.71 28.93
N ARG A 435 -13.61 12.19 29.56
CA ARG A 435 -12.23 12.67 29.32
C ARG A 435 -11.79 12.37 27.90
N SER A 436 -12.05 11.14 27.42
CA SER A 436 -11.72 10.72 26.07
C SER A 436 -12.55 11.45 25.02
N VAL A 437 -13.84 11.66 25.28
CA VAL A 437 -14.72 12.44 24.40
C VAL A 437 -14.23 13.89 24.29
N VAL A 438 -13.94 14.55 25.41
CA VAL A 438 -13.41 15.93 25.41
C VAL A 438 -12.07 16.01 24.68
N ALA A 439 -11.14 15.08 24.94
CA ALA A 439 -9.85 15.06 24.27
C ALA A 439 -9.95 14.77 22.77
N LEU A 440 -10.84 13.85 22.36
CA LEU A 440 -11.13 13.57 20.96
C LEU A 440 -11.75 14.78 20.26
N LEU A 441 -12.78 15.38 20.86
CA LEU A 441 -13.43 16.59 20.33
C LEU A 441 -12.45 17.76 20.25
N GLY A 442 -11.61 17.97 21.26
CA GLY A 442 -10.56 18.98 21.23
C GLY A 442 -9.56 18.72 20.10
N SER A 443 -9.16 17.46 19.89
CA SER A 443 -8.14 17.11 18.89
C SER A 443 -8.71 17.25 17.47
N ALA A 444 -9.95 16.79 17.28
CA ALA A 444 -10.71 16.91 16.04
C ALA A 444 -11.04 18.38 15.75
N GLY A 445 -11.36 19.17 16.75
CA GLY A 445 -11.60 20.62 16.62
C GLY A 445 -10.33 21.34 16.18
N LEU A 446 -9.20 21.15 16.86
CA LEU A 446 -7.93 21.77 16.48
C LEU A 446 -7.49 21.39 15.06
N LEU A 447 -7.45 20.09 14.78
CA LEU A 447 -7.01 19.60 13.48
C LEU A 447 -8.02 19.92 12.36
N GLY A 448 -9.31 19.93 12.68
CA GLY A 448 -10.39 20.32 11.78
C GLY A 448 -10.34 21.80 11.42
N VAL A 449 -10.02 22.69 12.38
CA VAL A 449 -9.77 24.11 12.10
C VAL A 449 -8.56 24.27 11.20
N ILE A 450 -7.45 23.55 11.45
CA ILE A 450 -6.27 23.62 10.58
C ILE A 450 -6.59 23.12 9.17
N LEU A 451 -7.21 21.95 9.04
CA LEU A 451 -7.61 21.36 7.77
C LEU A 451 -8.55 22.29 7.00
N GLY A 452 -9.60 22.80 7.65
CA GLY A 452 -10.57 23.71 7.07
C GLY A 452 -9.93 25.04 6.65
N SER A 453 -9.06 25.61 7.49
CA SER A 453 -8.36 26.87 7.19
C SER A 453 -7.41 26.72 6.00
N VAL A 454 -6.62 25.65 5.95
CA VAL A 454 -5.70 25.40 4.83
C VAL A 454 -6.48 25.06 3.56
N THR A 455 -7.54 24.27 3.66
CA THR A 455 -8.43 23.95 2.52
C THR A 455 -9.06 25.21 1.96
N ALA A 456 -9.57 26.10 2.82
CA ALA A 456 -10.15 27.37 2.41
C ALA A 456 -9.08 28.30 1.83
N ALA A 457 -7.92 28.42 2.47
CA ALA A 457 -6.82 29.26 2.00
C ALA A 457 -6.31 28.81 0.62
N ILE A 458 -6.17 27.50 0.38
CA ILE A 458 -5.80 26.96 -0.93
C ILE A 458 -6.94 27.18 -1.92
N SER A 459 -8.16 26.73 -1.62
CA SER A 459 -9.30 26.81 -2.54
C SER A 459 -9.56 28.26 -3.00
N LEU A 460 -9.52 29.22 -2.07
CA LEU A 460 -9.74 30.63 -2.36
C LEU A 460 -8.48 31.29 -2.95
N GLY A 461 -7.30 30.96 -2.42
CA GLY A 461 -6.03 31.56 -2.85
C GLY A 461 -5.60 31.16 -4.26
N THR A 462 -6.03 29.99 -4.74
CA THR A 462 -5.81 29.56 -6.13
C THR A 462 -6.89 30.04 -7.09
N GLY A 463 -7.98 30.65 -6.60
CA GLY A 463 -9.14 31.07 -7.41
C GLY A 463 -10.04 29.92 -7.90
N LEU A 464 -9.73 28.66 -7.56
CA LEU A 464 -10.46 27.48 -8.02
C LEU A 464 -11.70 27.14 -7.18
N GLY A 465 -11.81 27.73 -5.98
CA GLY A 465 -12.93 27.51 -5.07
C GLY A 465 -13.09 26.05 -4.62
N PHE A 466 -14.32 25.69 -4.25
CA PHE A 466 -14.67 24.39 -3.68
C PHE A 466 -15.29 23.41 -4.70
N GLY A 467 -15.16 23.68 -6.00
CA GLY A 467 -15.73 22.85 -7.07
C GLY A 467 -15.27 21.39 -7.02
N TRP A 468 -14.06 21.12 -6.56
CA TRP A 468 -13.53 19.76 -6.36
C TRP A 468 -14.41 18.84 -5.50
N THR A 469 -15.27 19.40 -4.63
CA THR A 469 -16.16 18.62 -3.79
C THR A 469 -17.29 17.95 -4.58
N THR A 470 -17.66 18.49 -5.75
CA THR A 470 -18.70 17.94 -6.62
C THR A 470 -18.15 16.91 -7.60
N THR A 471 -16.83 16.86 -7.80
CA THR A 471 -16.16 15.97 -8.77
C THR A 471 -15.56 14.70 -8.13
N LEU A 472 -15.83 14.46 -6.85
CA LEU A 472 -15.32 13.29 -6.12
C LEU A 472 -15.83 11.95 -6.68
N SER A 473 -17.01 11.95 -7.31
CA SER A 473 -17.62 10.78 -7.96
C SER A 473 -17.21 10.61 -9.41
N THR A 474 -16.41 11.52 -10.00
CA THR A 474 -16.00 11.43 -11.42
C THR A 474 -15.32 10.09 -11.74
N GLY A 475 -14.61 9.50 -10.78
CA GLY A 475 -13.97 8.19 -10.96
C GLY A 475 -14.93 7.00 -11.02
N ASP A 476 -16.22 7.16 -10.69
CA ASP A 476 -17.20 6.06 -10.67
C ASP A 476 -17.44 5.43 -12.04
N VAL A 477 -17.08 6.13 -13.11
CA VAL A 477 -17.04 5.59 -14.48
C VAL A 477 -16.08 4.41 -14.64
N VAL A 478 -15.08 4.29 -13.76
CA VAL A 478 -14.09 3.21 -13.80
C VAL A 478 -14.70 1.91 -13.27
N ARG A 479 -14.68 0.87 -14.11
CA ARG A 479 -15.09 -0.49 -13.75
C ARG A 479 -13.86 -1.37 -13.57
N SER A 480 -13.27 -1.36 -12.37
CA SER A 480 -12.04 -2.09 -12.05
C SER A 480 -12.30 -3.42 -11.36
N TRP A 481 -11.58 -4.47 -11.77
CA TRP A 481 -11.59 -5.79 -11.14
C TRP A 481 -10.89 -5.81 -9.76
N MET A 482 -10.06 -4.81 -9.45
CA MET A 482 -9.39 -4.70 -8.14
C MET A 482 -10.29 -4.09 -7.07
N SER A 483 -11.38 -3.45 -7.45
CA SER A 483 -12.42 -2.98 -6.52
C SER A 483 -13.35 -4.14 -6.22
N MET A 484 -13.42 -4.55 -4.94
CA MET A 484 -14.31 -5.64 -4.53
C MET A 484 -15.78 -5.40 -4.90
N PRO A 485 -16.41 -4.25 -4.57
CA PRO A 485 -17.82 -4.04 -4.91
C PRO A 485 -18.03 -4.05 -6.44
N THR A 486 -17.16 -3.41 -7.20
CA THR A 486 -17.30 -3.37 -8.66
C THR A 486 -17.06 -4.72 -9.32
N PHE A 487 -16.07 -5.48 -8.87
CA PHE A 487 -15.81 -6.83 -9.35
C PHE A 487 -17.02 -7.75 -9.13
N LEU A 488 -17.60 -7.71 -7.93
CA LEU A 488 -18.80 -8.49 -7.61
C LEU A 488 -19.99 -8.05 -8.48
N SER A 489 -20.26 -6.74 -8.61
CA SER A 489 -21.38 -6.26 -9.42
C SER A 489 -21.25 -6.62 -10.90
N VAL A 490 -20.05 -6.48 -11.49
CA VAL A 490 -19.81 -6.83 -12.90
C VAL A 490 -19.89 -8.34 -13.12
N THR A 491 -19.38 -9.15 -12.18
CA THR A 491 -19.45 -10.61 -12.28
C THR A 491 -20.89 -11.10 -12.17
N THR A 492 -21.65 -10.58 -11.20
CA THR A 492 -23.08 -10.89 -11.03
C THR A 492 -23.89 -10.47 -12.25
N GLY A 493 -23.66 -9.28 -12.80
CA GLY A 493 -24.34 -8.82 -14.01
C GLY A 493 -24.07 -9.74 -15.21
N ARG A 494 -22.82 -10.18 -15.39
CA ARG A 494 -22.46 -11.16 -16.44
C ARG A 494 -23.14 -12.52 -16.26
N ILE A 495 -23.24 -12.99 -15.02
CA ILE A 495 -23.96 -14.23 -14.71
C ILE A 495 -25.46 -14.06 -15.05
N GLY A 496 -26.05 -12.91 -14.72
CA GLY A 496 -27.44 -12.59 -15.08
C GLY A 496 -27.70 -12.69 -16.59
N VAL A 497 -26.80 -12.13 -17.41
CA VAL A 497 -26.86 -12.24 -18.87
C VAL A 497 -26.75 -13.70 -19.33
N GLN A 498 -25.82 -14.47 -18.76
CA GLN A 498 -25.63 -15.88 -19.11
C GLN A 498 -26.81 -16.77 -18.73
N LEU A 499 -27.55 -16.41 -17.69
CA LEU A 499 -28.75 -17.11 -17.22
C LEU A 499 -30.04 -16.63 -17.91
N GLY A 500 -29.97 -15.67 -18.84
CA GLY A 500 -31.14 -15.11 -19.52
C GLY A 500 -31.98 -14.16 -18.65
N LEU A 501 -31.44 -13.68 -17.52
CA LEU A 501 -32.11 -12.75 -16.59
C LEU A 501 -31.96 -11.27 -17.02
N GLY A 502 -31.00 -10.98 -17.91
CA GLY A 502 -30.69 -9.62 -18.38
C GLY A 502 -29.43 -9.03 -17.73
N ASP A 503 -29.02 -7.84 -18.20
CA ASP A 503 -27.87 -7.13 -17.64
C ASP A 503 -28.27 -6.28 -16.44
N HIS A 504 -28.00 -6.80 -15.24
CA HIS A 504 -28.22 -6.10 -13.98
C HIS A 504 -26.97 -5.42 -13.42
N THR A 505 -25.90 -5.26 -14.22
CA THR A 505 -24.63 -4.71 -13.74
C THR A 505 -24.80 -3.35 -13.06
N GLN A 506 -25.55 -2.43 -13.67
CA GLN A 506 -25.72 -1.07 -13.12
C GLN A 506 -26.49 -1.08 -11.81
N ALA A 507 -27.62 -1.77 -11.74
CA ALA A 507 -28.39 -1.91 -10.50
C ALA A 507 -27.56 -2.52 -9.36
N MET A 508 -26.72 -3.51 -9.67
CA MET A 508 -25.80 -4.09 -8.69
C MET A 508 -24.70 -3.11 -8.27
N LEU A 509 -24.21 -2.24 -9.15
CA LEU A 509 -23.23 -1.20 -8.80
C LEU A 509 -23.85 -0.15 -7.87
N ASP A 510 -25.07 0.29 -8.17
CA ASP A 510 -25.81 1.31 -7.41
C ASP A 510 -26.10 0.87 -5.97
N VAL A 511 -26.19 -0.43 -5.71
CA VAL A 511 -26.37 -1.00 -4.36
C VAL A 511 -25.03 -1.37 -3.71
N ALA A 512 -24.17 -2.12 -4.41
CA ALA A 512 -22.97 -2.69 -3.79
C ALA A 512 -21.94 -1.63 -3.41
N ARG A 513 -21.79 -0.55 -4.20
CA ARG A 513 -20.81 0.51 -3.94
C ARG A 513 -21.14 1.32 -2.68
N PRO A 514 -22.36 1.85 -2.47
CA PRO A 514 -22.70 2.52 -1.23
C PRO A 514 -22.60 1.61 0.00
N VAL A 515 -23.04 0.35 -0.12
CA VAL A 515 -22.92 -0.63 0.98
C VAL A 515 -21.45 -0.86 1.34
N ALA A 516 -20.57 -1.03 0.36
CA ALA A 516 -19.13 -1.18 0.59
C ALA A 516 -18.51 0.07 1.22
N GLN A 517 -18.92 1.27 0.82
CA GLN A 517 -18.46 2.52 1.44
C GLN A 517 -18.89 2.64 2.91
N VAL A 518 -20.12 2.25 3.25
CA VAL A 518 -20.59 2.20 4.64
C VAL A 518 -19.78 1.20 5.46
N ILE A 519 -19.55 -0.01 4.92
CA ILE A 519 -18.70 -1.01 5.57
C ILE A 519 -17.29 -0.47 5.78
N ALA A 520 -16.71 0.22 4.77
CA ALA A 520 -15.39 0.83 4.87
C ALA A 520 -15.35 1.89 5.99
N ALA A 521 -16.36 2.76 6.08
CA ALA A 521 -16.46 3.77 7.13
C ALA A 521 -16.53 3.13 8.54
N ILE A 522 -17.35 2.09 8.72
CA ILE A 522 -17.46 1.35 9.99
C ILE A 522 -16.10 0.73 10.38
N LEU A 523 -15.41 0.12 9.41
CA LEU A 523 -14.10 -0.47 9.64
C LEU A 523 -13.03 0.58 9.95
N VAL A 524 -13.03 1.73 9.27
CA VAL A 524 -12.15 2.86 9.58
C VAL A 524 -12.36 3.36 11.01
N VAL A 525 -13.61 3.53 11.45
CA VAL A 525 -13.93 3.88 12.84
C VAL A 525 -13.40 2.81 13.79
N ARG A 526 -13.58 1.52 13.47
CA ARG A 526 -13.00 0.41 14.24
C ARG A 526 -11.47 0.51 14.35
N TRP A 527 -10.77 0.95 13.30
CA TRP A 527 -9.30 1.13 13.33
C TRP A 527 -8.88 2.36 14.13
N LEU A 528 -9.65 3.45 14.10
CA LEU A 528 -9.46 4.60 14.97
C LEU A 528 -9.62 4.21 16.45
N LEU A 529 -10.65 3.41 16.78
CA LEU A 529 -10.86 2.89 18.13
C LEU A 529 -9.72 1.95 18.57
N ALA A 530 -9.20 1.12 17.67
CA ALA A 530 -8.05 0.26 17.96
C ALA A 530 -6.77 1.06 18.22
N ALA A 531 -6.56 2.18 17.52
CA ALA A 531 -5.47 3.11 17.79
C ALA A 531 -5.65 3.86 19.12
N LEU A 532 -6.89 4.26 19.43
CA LEU A 532 -7.24 4.91 20.71
C LEU A 532 -7.03 3.97 21.90
N ALA A 533 -7.35 2.69 21.73
CA ALA A 533 -7.09 1.63 22.71
C ALA A 533 -5.59 1.32 22.90
N GLY A 534 -4.70 1.92 22.10
CA GLY A 534 -3.27 1.65 22.13
C GLY A 534 -2.87 0.29 21.57
N ARG A 535 -3.78 -0.43 20.91
CA ARG A 535 -3.52 -1.78 20.36
C ARG A 535 -2.81 -1.73 19.02
N LEU A 536 -3.07 -0.68 18.26
CA LEU A 536 -2.40 -0.40 17.00
C LEU A 536 -1.67 0.93 17.13
N HIS A 537 -0.45 0.99 16.61
CA HIS A 537 0.20 2.27 16.38
C HIS A 537 -0.60 3.06 15.32
N PRO A 538 -0.81 4.39 15.48
CA PRO A 538 -1.58 5.19 14.51
C PRO A 538 -1.14 5.03 13.04
N VAL A 539 0.16 4.85 12.78
CA VAL A 539 0.71 4.57 11.44
C VAL A 539 0.20 3.24 10.88
N GLY A 540 0.24 2.19 11.70
CA GLY A 540 -0.26 0.87 11.31
C GLY A 540 -1.76 0.88 11.08
N ALA A 541 -2.50 1.53 11.97
CA ALA A 541 -3.95 1.68 11.85
C ALA A 541 -4.34 2.47 10.59
N LEU A 542 -3.59 3.53 10.23
CA LEU A 542 -3.75 4.24 8.97
C LEU A 542 -3.51 3.33 7.77
N GLY A 543 -2.45 2.52 7.77
CA GLY A 543 -2.16 1.60 6.68
C GLY A 543 -3.24 0.54 6.48
N ILE A 544 -3.79 -0.02 7.56
CA ILE A 544 -4.93 -0.95 7.51
C ILE A 544 -6.19 -0.23 7.03
N ALA A 545 -6.41 1.01 7.47
CA ALA A 545 -7.55 1.82 7.06
C ALA A 545 -7.49 2.18 5.58
N MET A 546 -6.32 2.54 5.05
CA MET A 546 -6.09 2.72 3.62
C MET A 546 -6.30 1.43 2.83
N GLY A 547 -5.84 0.28 3.35
CA GLY A 547 -6.09 -1.02 2.71
C GLY A 547 -7.58 -1.39 2.67
N THR A 548 -8.30 -1.11 3.76
CA THR A 548 -9.75 -1.29 3.85
C THR A 548 -10.47 -0.38 2.86
N PHE A 549 -10.06 0.89 2.82
CA PHE A 549 -10.60 1.89 1.91
C PHE A 549 -10.40 1.44 0.47
N VAL A 550 -9.17 1.13 0.05
CA VAL A 550 -8.86 0.67 -1.31
C VAL A 550 -9.65 -0.57 -1.69
N LEU A 551 -9.72 -1.59 -0.82
CA LEU A 551 -10.46 -2.83 -1.13
C LEU A 551 -11.95 -2.58 -1.42
N LEU A 552 -12.57 -1.69 -0.64
CA LEU A 552 -14.00 -1.39 -0.70
C LEU A 552 -14.32 -0.12 -1.50
N PHE A 553 -13.31 0.52 -2.09
CA PHE A 553 -13.49 1.74 -2.87
C PHE A 553 -14.21 1.41 -4.19
N PRO A 554 -15.11 2.27 -4.70
CA PRO A 554 -15.86 1.99 -5.92
C PRO A 554 -14.99 1.73 -7.15
N PHE A 555 -13.80 2.33 -7.22
CA PHE A 555 -12.87 2.16 -8.33
C PHE A 555 -11.43 2.13 -7.84
N VAL A 556 -10.63 1.16 -8.30
CA VAL A 556 -9.26 0.97 -7.83
C VAL A 556 -8.31 0.89 -9.01
N GLN A 557 -7.26 1.69 -8.99
CA GLN A 557 -6.16 1.63 -9.95
C GLN A 557 -4.95 0.89 -9.35
N PRO A 558 -4.05 0.30 -10.15
CA PRO A 558 -2.97 -0.57 -9.66
C PRO A 558 -2.09 0.08 -8.58
N TRP A 559 -1.79 1.37 -8.74
CA TRP A 559 -0.96 2.13 -7.81
C TRP A 559 -1.67 2.52 -6.50
N TYR A 560 -2.99 2.37 -6.39
CA TYR A 560 -3.71 2.66 -5.13
C TYR A 560 -3.32 1.68 -4.02
N LEU A 561 -2.82 0.50 -4.36
CA LEU A 561 -2.27 -0.46 -3.40
C LEU A 561 -1.14 0.15 -2.56
N LEU A 562 -0.38 1.09 -3.12
CA LEU A 562 0.69 1.79 -2.43
C LEU A 562 0.18 2.66 -1.28
N TRP A 563 -1.09 3.10 -1.30
CA TRP A 563 -1.70 3.85 -0.20
C TRP A 563 -1.75 3.05 1.09
N ALA A 564 -1.91 1.72 0.97
CA ALA A 564 -1.84 0.80 2.09
C ALA A 564 -0.42 0.29 2.35
N ILE A 565 0.28 -0.16 1.30
CA ILE A 565 1.58 -0.83 1.41
C ILE A 565 2.62 0.07 2.05
N ILE A 566 2.69 1.35 1.68
CA ILE A 566 3.75 2.24 2.17
C ILE A 566 3.63 2.55 3.66
N PRO A 567 2.48 3.02 4.20
CA PRO A 567 2.34 3.17 5.65
C PRO A 567 2.43 1.83 6.40
N LEU A 568 1.93 0.73 5.83
CA LEU A 568 2.10 -0.60 6.44
C LEU A 568 3.56 -1.06 6.44
N ALA A 569 4.39 -0.67 5.47
CA ALA A 569 5.81 -0.99 5.46
C ALA A 569 6.56 -0.38 6.66
N ALA A 570 6.03 0.69 7.24
CA ALA A 570 6.56 1.29 8.47
C ALA A 570 6.16 0.52 9.73
N TRP A 571 5.14 -0.35 9.71
CA TRP A 571 4.56 -0.92 10.94
C TRP A 571 4.42 -2.45 10.91
N ALA A 572 3.94 -3.03 9.81
CA ALA A 572 3.63 -4.45 9.74
C ALA A 572 4.88 -5.29 9.39
N THR A 573 5.17 -6.28 10.23
CA THR A 573 6.33 -7.17 10.12
C THR A 573 5.92 -8.65 10.05
N GLY A 574 4.65 -8.94 10.30
CA GLY A 574 4.10 -10.29 10.29
C GLY A 574 4.28 -10.98 8.93
N ARG A 575 4.60 -12.29 8.99
CA ARG A 575 4.92 -13.10 7.80
C ARG A 575 3.85 -13.08 6.72
N TRP A 576 2.58 -13.18 7.12
CA TRP A 576 1.46 -13.21 6.17
C TRP A 576 1.24 -11.85 5.51
N PHE A 577 1.41 -10.75 6.25
CA PHE A 577 1.41 -9.43 5.65
C PHE A 577 2.55 -9.29 4.63
N ARG A 578 3.78 -9.67 5.00
CA ARG A 578 4.93 -9.59 4.10
C ARG A 578 4.71 -10.39 2.83
N ILE A 579 4.35 -11.67 2.95
CA ILE A 579 4.10 -12.53 1.79
C ILE A 579 3.01 -11.94 0.91
N THR A 580 1.88 -11.53 1.48
CA THR A 580 0.78 -10.94 0.70
C THR A 580 1.20 -9.64 0.01
N ALA A 581 1.82 -8.70 0.74
CA ALA A 581 2.26 -7.42 0.18
C ALA A 581 3.33 -7.63 -0.91
N ILE A 582 4.25 -8.59 -0.71
CA ILE A 582 5.28 -8.93 -1.69
C ILE A 582 4.66 -9.52 -2.95
N THR A 583 3.82 -10.54 -2.79
CA THR A 583 3.17 -11.24 -3.89
C THR A 583 2.27 -10.31 -4.69
N VAL A 584 1.42 -9.53 -4.01
CA VAL A 584 0.53 -8.57 -4.67
C VAL A 584 1.35 -7.50 -5.41
N SER A 585 2.40 -6.95 -4.79
CA SER A 585 3.26 -5.97 -5.47
C SER A 585 3.93 -6.55 -6.71
N ALA A 586 4.47 -7.76 -6.62
CA ALA A 586 5.15 -8.44 -7.72
C ALA A 586 4.17 -8.76 -8.87
N ILE A 587 3.00 -9.33 -8.56
CA ILE A 587 2.00 -9.70 -9.57
C ILE A 587 1.47 -8.45 -10.27
N ILE A 588 1.04 -7.43 -9.52
CA ILE A 588 0.43 -6.24 -10.11
C ILE A 588 1.45 -5.46 -10.93
N SER A 589 2.72 -5.45 -10.54
CA SER A 589 3.79 -4.81 -11.34
C SER A 589 3.97 -5.44 -12.72
N VAL A 590 3.70 -6.75 -12.86
CA VAL A 590 3.88 -7.50 -14.12
C VAL A 590 2.59 -7.56 -14.94
N VAL A 591 1.43 -7.67 -14.29
CA VAL A 591 0.12 -7.85 -14.95
C VAL A 591 -0.34 -6.59 -15.67
N VAL A 592 0.07 -5.40 -15.22
CA VAL A 592 -0.26 -4.16 -15.90
C VAL A 592 0.61 -4.03 -17.15
N LEU A 593 0.05 -4.42 -18.29
CA LEU A 593 0.72 -4.36 -19.58
C LEU A 593 0.81 -2.92 -20.08
N PRO A 594 1.91 -2.53 -20.76
CA PRO A 594 1.96 -1.29 -21.54
C PRO A 594 0.82 -1.29 -22.57
N THR A 595 -0.12 -0.36 -22.43
CA THR A 595 -1.31 -0.28 -23.28
C THR A 595 -0.98 0.42 -24.60
N GLY A 596 -0.50 -0.34 -25.57
CA GLY A 596 -0.55 0.07 -26.98
C GLY A 596 -1.90 -0.22 -27.59
N ALA A 597 -2.43 0.75 -28.34
CA ALA A 597 -3.62 0.54 -29.15
C ALA A 597 -3.40 -0.63 -30.13
N GLY A 598 -4.17 -1.71 -29.97
CA GLY A 598 -4.28 -2.76 -30.99
C GLY A 598 -3.19 -3.84 -31.01
N THR A 599 -2.54 -4.17 -29.88
CA THR A 599 -1.63 -5.34 -29.85
C THR A 599 -2.42 -6.62 -30.11
N ARG A 600 -2.11 -7.31 -31.22
CA ARG A 600 -2.78 -8.58 -31.57
C ARG A 600 -2.37 -9.66 -30.57
N GLY A 601 -3.26 -10.62 -30.29
CA GLY A 601 -3.02 -11.67 -29.31
C GLY A 601 -1.72 -12.46 -29.54
N PHE A 602 -1.38 -12.76 -30.80
CA PHE A 602 -0.13 -13.46 -31.13
C PHE A 602 1.11 -12.59 -30.88
N GLN A 603 1.08 -11.28 -31.17
CA GLN A 603 2.20 -10.37 -30.92
C GLN A 603 2.48 -10.24 -29.42
N LEU A 604 1.42 -10.24 -28.61
CA LEU A 604 1.55 -10.29 -27.16
C LEU A 604 2.17 -11.62 -26.71
N ALA A 605 1.71 -12.75 -27.25
CA ALA A 605 2.27 -14.06 -26.93
C ALA A 605 3.76 -14.17 -27.31
N GLU A 606 4.13 -13.74 -28.52
CA GLU A 606 5.52 -13.67 -28.98
C GLU A 606 6.39 -12.81 -28.05
N ALA A 607 5.91 -11.61 -27.70
CA ALA A 607 6.63 -10.71 -26.81
C ALA A 607 6.80 -11.30 -25.40
N ILE A 608 5.79 -12.01 -24.88
CA ILE A 608 5.88 -12.70 -23.59
C ILE A 608 6.91 -13.82 -23.65
N VAL A 609 6.87 -14.68 -24.67
CA VAL A 609 7.83 -15.78 -24.83
C VAL A 609 9.26 -15.24 -24.96
N ALA A 610 9.46 -14.24 -25.81
CA ALA A 610 10.76 -13.58 -25.98
C ALA A 610 11.23 -12.91 -24.68
N ALA A 611 10.31 -12.31 -23.91
CA ALA A 611 10.64 -11.71 -22.62
C ALA A 611 11.07 -12.75 -21.60
N VAL A 612 10.39 -13.90 -21.51
CA VAL A 612 10.76 -15.01 -20.64
C VAL A 612 12.15 -15.54 -20.99
N LEU A 613 12.44 -15.75 -22.29
CA LEU A 613 13.76 -16.17 -22.75
C LEU A 613 14.84 -15.15 -22.41
N LEU A 614 14.59 -13.86 -22.65
CA LEU A 614 15.53 -12.79 -22.33
C LEU A 614 15.80 -12.69 -20.84
N VAL A 615 14.76 -12.80 -20.00
CA VAL A 615 14.89 -12.85 -18.53
C VAL A 615 15.74 -14.04 -18.11
N ALA A 616 15.51 -15.23 -18.67
CA ALA A 616 16.28 -16.43 -18.37
C ALA A 616 17.77 -16.27 -18.74
N ILE A 617 18.06 -15.79 -19.95
CA ILE A 617 19.43 -15.54 -20.44
C ILE A 617 20.14 -14.53 -19.54
N LEU A 618 19.52 -13.39 -19.25
CA LEU A 618 20.13 -12.35 -18.42
C LEU A 618 20.31 -12.82 -16.97
N THR A 619 19.39 -13.62 -16.44
CA THR A 619 19.53 -14.21 -15.11
C THR A 619 20.74 -15.15 -15.06
N ALA A 620 20.90 -16.03 -16.05
CA ALA A 620 22.05 -16.92 -16.16
C ALA A 620 23.35 -16.12 -16.26
N LEU A 621 23.42 -15.11 -17.13
CA LEU A 621 24.62 -14.27 -17.30
C LEU A 621 25.05 -13.52 -16.02
N PHE A 622 24.11 -13.11 -15.17
CA PHE A 622 24.43 -12.39 -13.94
C PHE A 622 24.81 -13.30 -12.77
N PHE A 623 24.13 -14.45 -12.64
CA PHE A 623 24.19 -15.27 -11.44
C PHE A 623 24.92 -16.61 -11.61
N GLU A 624 25.01 -17.15 -12.82
CA GLU A 624 25.78 -18.37 -13.08
C GLU A 624 27.23 -18.05 -13.45
N GLU A 625 28.16 -18.88 -12.98
CA GLU A 625 29.55 -18.78 -13.40
C GLU A 625 29.71 -19.44 -14.76
N MET A 626 29.81 -18.61 -15.80
CA MET A 626 30.03 -19.07 -17.17
C MET A 626 31.37 -19.83 -17.29
N PRO A 627 31.47 -20.84 -18.16
CA PRO A 627 32.67 -21.69 -18.28
C PRO A 627 33.97 -20.89 -18.50
N TRP A 628 33.92 -19.78 -19.24
CA TRP A 628 35.08 -18.91 -19.46
C TRP A 628 35.51 -18.14 -18.20
N GLN A 629 34.59 -17.79 -17.31
CA GLN A 629 34.89 -17.11 -16.04
C GLN A 629 35.56 -18.08 -15.07
N ARG A 630 35.09 -19.33 -15.03
CA ARG A 630 35.73 -20.41 -14.25
C ARG A 630 37.15 -20.66 -14.74
N ARG A 631 37.35 -20.74 -16.06
CA ARG A 631 38.70 -20.88 -16.68
C ARG A 631 39.63 -19.71 -16.35
N ARG A 632 39.13 -18.47 -16.34
CA ARG A 632 39.92 -17.28 -15.96
C ARG A 632 40.29 -17.26 -14.49
N ARG A 633 39.37 -17.61 -13.58
CA ARG A 633 39.68 -17.76 -12.15
C ARG A 633 40.70 -18.86 -11.89
N ALA A 634 40.49 -20.04 -12.50
CA ALA A 634 41.45 -21.13 -12.40
C ALA A 634 42.86 -20.72 -12.87
N LYS A 635 42.96 -19.91 -13.95
CA LYS A 635 44.25 -19.35 -14.38
C LYS A 635 44.83 -18.31 -13.41
N ALA A 636 44.00 -17.50 -12.78
CA ALA A 636 44.43 -16.49 -11.80
C ALA A 636 44.89 -17.14 -10.47
N ASP A 637 44.16 -18.14 -9.98
CA ASP A 637 44.50 -18.90 -8.77
C ASP A 637 45.80 -19.71 -8.97
N VAL A 638 46.05 -20.20 -10.19
CA VAL A 638 47.34 -20.82 -10.57
C VAL A 638 48.46 -19.78 -10.63
N ALA A 639 48.20 -18.56 -11.10
CA ALA A 639 49.21 -17.50 -11.14
C ALA A 639 49.55 -16.96 -9.73
N GLU A 640 48.58 -16.83 -8.83
CA GLU A 640 48.81 -16.45 -7.43
C GLU A 640 49.55 -17.53 -6.64
N SER A 641 49.25 -18.81 -6.88
CA SER A 641 49.94 -19.91 -6.19
C SER A 641 51.38 -20.11 -6.66
N VAL A 642 51.70 -19.79 -7.92
CA VAL A 642 53.08 -19.78 -8.42
C VAL A 642 53.85 -18.53 -7.95
N GLY A 643 53.18 -17.40 -7.77
CA GLY A 643 53.77 -16.16 -7.27
C GLY A 643 54.06 -16.12 -5.76
N SER A 644 53.47 -17.02 -4.95
CA SER A 644 53.71 -17.12 -3.50
C SER A 644 54.79 -18.14 -3.11
N VAL A 645 55.42 -18.80 -4.09
CA VAL A 645 56.49 -19.81 -3.90
C VAL A 645 57.88 -19.25 -4.22
N HIS A 646 57.96 -17.98 -4.61
CA HIS A 646 59.18 -17.18 -4.70
C HIS A 646 59.12 -16.06 -3.67
#